data_AF-A0A497RU16-F1
#
_entry.id   AF-A0A497RU16-F1
#
_cell.length_a   1.000
_cell.length_b   1.000
_cell.length_c   1.000
_cell.angle_alpha   90.00
_cell.angle_beta   90.00
_cell.angle_gamma   90.00
#
_symmetry.space_group_name_H-M   'P 1'
#
loop_
_entity.id
_entity.type
_entity.pdbx_description
1 polymer ?
#
loop_
_entity_poly.entity_id
_entity_poly.type
_entity_poly.pdbx_seq_one_letter_code
_entity_poly.pdbx_strand_id
1 'polypeptide(L)'
;MIKMSLKVLGTRGEIEETSKKHKKHSGILIDDVLFDLGEPIYLDLHPKAIFLSHLHPDHYFPEKYKKEKNPLREHSKIPIYSIEKPRGAENWIKLEKGKEYKVNDLIVIPIPTVHSKKVKTTGFLIKTKGKRILYTSDLLWIKKKWHDKIKDLDVVITDGSSFDRDLIRRDKETGQPYGHASVKKLVKFFKDKGAKNIIITHYGKWLVEEPKKGYIKIKELTDEKTKVIPAKDGDEFSLEELITTEEIKPMIPKVIAKIKPKWGLYLVKPHGELIASGKKKLIVKSKRFESHINEPLYLLEDNLCWGIISLQAPEKISWEKFLELQEKHLISEEEVEDWNWNRNNLYAYEFQVLKVFDPPLPVKVPKGVQVFVSSKKLKWKKEFSLLDLLSYETEIPEVFLEIREELSSRGVSYHLEGLIKESTKDWVKSYIKNLEKYTRAQVGDDWRIVLGWYSSLKRGKKLYKGKEKIPITIKDCQEIGLAIVKELIKRGCTFNAPSTYKKYARELFEWIIKKIGGIEKIPWKKGQKPEKLENKKIDPSKVTREQLEFIDAPYCKSLSDKELKALNKRLHELYRKIGKVIEPLENAHIFTWNEMRRRGIPQEIWDGLTEATALEVIEYPEPEFGKPQKVLSADEERTLEEIINSFPDKIEINFPYHIYLVGGVVNREKDLKDHDIDLLFKQPYPFINPTIKSFLYQIAQKDPKLAEKLHLVWDPHGPQIGYCVPLYKMTFEKVPAKYRKRSSPYEWLSEVPKLFKPSIGMKPRSGLHKNEFFDVKEMWEKWGKKFIDRGIVVQKKYDGMRFQIHVKGNKVACFTEDRKRDRASVFKKSIKELLQKKTADNFILDAEMVEYDCHGKEVKNELEKICTPLKREDMIKWIGATKKGLDDENVVFHVHDCLMINGEPIHNKGCIERWKAIRKCFPDKLKHWSRVPSELATNAKEFFRAVDKMRSIPGSEGVVCKAADSPYRIKFKGENRPDYWCKLKNLKEIDVMVYKVIQKKTKEGKPLDQYLYVSAFRIPCTMYEKFKPDKVFKKGGKCYSIIGRTYATSEKCKPGDIITVRPIKIDHFEDKKTGKIWYVWMFPLYAGKHPAKKEPDSLDVVKKIEAVGTGPTKEQRVTLSKLVFKLEPCPFWNDERICPFKTRFFIPRDKEKKELSEKIDKIEIEYLKFPIVCRFANVYRCRFVKPYYYDIKEFKVKEIDEDTGEEIEDNS
;
A
#
# COMPACT_ATOMS: atom_id res chain seq x y z
N MET A 1 -18.14 3.28 -51.05
CA MET A 1 -17.30 2.07 -50.92
C MET A 1 -17.74 1.31 -49.67
N ILE A 2 -18.15 0.05 -49.80
CA ILE A 2 -18.61 -0.78 -48.67
C ILE A 2 -17.39 -1.13 -47.81
N LYS A 3 -17.25 -0.48 -46.64
CA LYS A 3 -16.20 -0.75 -45.63
C LYS A 3 -16.28 -2.22 -45.21
N MET A 4 -15.15 -2.92 -45.25
CA MET A 4 -15.09 -4.32 -44.84
C MET A 4 -14.96 -4.41 -43.32
N SER A 5 -15.81 -5.19 -42.66
CA SER A 5 -15.90 -5.23 -41.21
C SER A 5 -15.45 -6.57 -40.64
N LEU A 6 -14.55 -6.52 -39.65
CA LEU A 6 -14.15 -7.67 -38.84
C LEU A 6 -14.65 -7.43 -37.42
N LYS A 7 -15.53 -8.32 -36.95
CA LYS A 7 -16.11 -8.25 -35.61
C LYS A 7 -15.71 -9.45 -34.78
N VAL A 8 -15.16 -9.20 -33.60
CA VAL A 8 -14.81 -10.23 -32.63
C VAL A 8 -16.02 -10.46 -31.73
N LEU A 9 -16.72 -11.57 -31.91
CA LEU A 9 -17.94 -11.87 -31.16
C LEU A 9 -17.64 -12.42 -29.77
N GLY A 10 -16.61 -13.24 -29.66
CA GLY A 10 -16.18 -13.81 -28.39
C GLY A 10 -14.72 -14.21 -28.38
N THR A 11 -14.12 -14.07 -27.20
CA THR A 11 -12.68 -14.15 -26.99
C THR A 11 -12.28 -15.12 -25.89
N ARG A 12 -13.22 -15.82 -25.24
CA ARG A 12 -12.93 -16.73 -24.12
C ARG A 12 -12.70 -18.16 -24.63
N GLY A 13 -11.65 -18.83 -24.16
CA GLY A 13 -11.48 -20.27 -24.40
C GLY A 13 -12.32 -21.14 -23.47
N GLU A 14 -12.14 -22.46 -23.46
CA GLU A 14 -12.84 -23.39 -22.56
C GLU A 14 -12.36 -23.26 -21.10
N ILE A 15 -12.80 -22.20 -20.43
CA ILE A 15 -12.51 -21.90 -19.02
C ILE A 15 -13.77 -21.45 -18.27
N GLU A 16 -13.84 -21.74 -16.97
CA GLU A 16 -14.97 -21.37 -16.12
C GLU A 16 -15.02 -19.86 -15.86
N GLU A 17 -13.85 -19.20 -15.78
CA GLU A 17 -13.76 -17.79 -15.46
C GLU A 17 -14.35 -16.91 -16.57
N THR A 18 -15.06 -15.85 -16.18
CA THR A 18 -15.60 -14.84 -17.10
C THR A 18 -15.26 -13.44 -16.60
N SER A 19 -15.25 -12.48 -17.51
CA SER A 19 -15.12 -11.06 -17.16
C SER A 19 -16.06 -10.21 -18.02
N LYS A 20 -16.31 -8.95 -17.65
CA LYS A 20 -17.24 -8.07 -18.39
C LYS A 20 -16.96 -8.00 -19.90
N LYS A 21 -15.70 -8.11 -20.32
CA LYS A 21 -15.22 -7.99 -21.71
C LYS A 21 -14.80 -9.32 -22.36
N HIS A 22 -14.90 -10.43 -21.62
CA HIS A 22 -14.51 -11.79 -22.05
C HIS A 22 -15.48 -12.80 -21.41
N LYS A 23 -16.70 -12.87 -21.95
CA LYS A 23 -17.79 -13.76 -21.51
C LYS A 23 -18.08 -14.86 -22.53
N LYS A 24 -17.99 -14.55 -23.82
CA LYS A 24 -18.45 -15.42 -24.90
C LYS A 24 -17.30 -16.25 -25.48
N HIS A 25 -17.61 -17.47 -25.90
CA HIS A 25 -16.63 -18.34 -26.56
C HIS A 25 -16.31 -17.89 -28.00
N SER A 26 -15.32 -18.51 -28.62
CA SER A 26 -14.74 -18.11 -29.91
C SER A 26 -15.79 -17.86 -31.00
N GLY A 27 -15.69 -16.70 -31.64
CA GLY A 27 -16.47 -16.36 -32.83
C GLY A 27 -15.94 -15.09 -33.46
N ILE A 28 -15.65 -15.13 -34.77
CA ILE A 28 -15.18 -14.00 -35.57
C ILE A 28 -16.11 -13.86 -36.77
N LEU A 29 -16.75 -12.71 -36.93
CA LEU A 29 -17.55 -12.39 -38.10
C LEU A 29 -16.73 -11.50 -39.04
N ILE A 30 -16.57 -11.91 -40.29
CA ILE A 30 -15.95 -11.09 -41.34
C ILE A 30 -17.01 -10.87 -42.42
N ASP A 31 -17.45 -9.63 -42.55
CA ASP A 31 -18.66 -9.26 -43.29
C ASP A 31 -19.86 -10.14 -42.84
N ASP A 32 -20.32 -11.05 -43.70
CA ASP A 32 -21.49 -11.92 -43.42
C ASP A 32 -21.09 -13.38 -43.13
N VAL A 33 -19.79 -13.67 -43.00
CA VAL A 33 -19.26 -15.04 -42.85
C VAL A 33 -18.68 -15.23 -41.45
N LEU A 34 -19.18 -16.26 -40.76
CA LEU A 34 -18.81 -16.56 -39.39
C LEU A 34 -17.68 -17.60 -39.34
N PHE A 35 -16.66 -17.34 -38.54
CA PHE A 35 -15.58 -18.26 -38.23
C PHE A 35 -15.66 -18.65 -36.75
N ASP A 36 -15.84 -19.95 -36.50
CA ASP A 36 -16.24 -20.56 -35.23
C ASP A 36 -17.60 -20.10 -34.68
N LEU A 37 -18.38 -21.06 -34.17
CA LEU A 37 -19.73 -20.89 -33.62
C LEU A 37 -19.73 -21.28 -32.13
N GLY A 38 -18.98 -20.54 -31.31
CA GLY A 38 -18.82 -20.82 -29.88
C GLY A 38 -20.06 -20.56 -29.02
N GLU A 39 -21.03 -19.77 -29.50
CA GLU A 39 -22.28 -19.45 -28.80
C GLU A 39 -23.50 -19.54 -29.73
N PRO A 40 -24.70 -19.91 -29.21
CA PRO A 40 -25.92 -19.98 -30.00
C PRO A 40 -26.37 -18.62 -30.54
N ILE A 41 -26.19 -17.55 -29.75
CA ILE A 41 -26.60 -16.17 -30.10
C ILE A 41 -25.88 -15.61 -31.36
N TYR A 42 -24.83 -16.29 -31.86
CA TYR A 42 -24.17 -15.88 -33.09
C TYR A 42 -25.00 -16.22 -34.34
N LEU A 43 -25.98 -17.13 -34.23
CA LEU A 43 -26.91 -17.44 -35.32
C LEU A 43 -27.90 -16.30 -35.58
N ASP A 44 -28.20 -15.49 -34.56
CA ASP A 44 -29.06 -14.29 -34.66
C ASP A 44 -28.46 -13.21 -35.57
N LEU A 45 -27.17 -13.31 -35.89
CA LEU A 45 -26.49 -12.46 -36.88
C LEU A 45 -26.77 -12.89 -38.33
N HIS A 46 -27.53 -13.97 -38.53
CA HIS A 46 -27.91 -14.52 -39.83
C HIS A 46 -26.70 -14.74 -40.77
N PRO A 47 -25.63 -15.44 -40.35
CA PRO A 47 -24.45 -15.62 -41.17
C PRO A 47 -24.77 -16.41 -42.44
N LYS A 48 -24.20 -15.98 -43.58
CA LYS A 48 -24.38 -16.65 -44.87
C LYS A 48 -23.64 -17.98 -44.97
N ALA A 49 -22.56 -18.13 -44.21
CA ALA A 49 -21.81 -19.37 -44.09
C ALA A 49 -21.05 -19.40 -42.76
N ILE A 50 -20.76 -20.61 -42.28
CA ILE A 50 -20.00 -20.83 -41.04
C ILE A 50 -18.79 -21.71 -41.35
N PHE A 51 -17.58 -21.25 -41.02
CA PHE A 51 -16.35 -22.02 -41.11
C PHE A 51 -15.87 -22.42 -39.71
N LEU A 52 -15.75 -23.71 -39.45
CA LEU A 52 -15.34 -24.23 -38.14
C LEU A 52 -13.88 -24.69 -38.18
N SER A 53 -13.07 -24.12 -37.30
CA SER A 53 -11.65 -24.48 -37.16
C SER A 53 -11.46 -25.92 -36.68
N HIS A 54 -12.31 -26.34 -35.74
CA HIS A 54 -12.41 -27.70 -35.23
C HIS A 54 -13.68 -27.88 -34.38
N LEU A 55 -14.05 -29.13 -34.11
CA LEU A 55 -15.27 -29.48 -33.36
C LEU A 55 -15.00 -29.58 -31.86
N HIS A 56 -14.91 -28.43 -31.19
CA HIS A 56 -14.73 -28.35 -29.74
C HIS A 56 -15.78 -27.41 -29.13
N PRO A 57 -16.25 -27.62 -27.88
CA PRO A 57 -17.44 -26.93 -27.34
C PRO A 57 -17.39 -25.39 -27.29
N ASP A 58 -16.21 -24.79 -27.26
CA ASP A 58 -15.94 -23.34 -27.29
C ASP A 58 -15.69 -22.78 -28.71
N HIS A 59 -15.68 -23.64 -29.73
CA HIS A 59 -15.65 -23.25 -31.16
C HIS A 59 -16.91 -23.71 -31.90
N TYR A 60 -17.64 -24.66 -31.33
CA TYR A 60 -18.89 -25.20 -31.86
C TYR A 60 -19.79 -25.63 -30.69
N PHE A 61 -20.66 -24.71 -30.25
CA PHE A 61 -21.54 -24.91 -29.09
C PHE A 61 -22.44 -26.15 -29.18
N PRO A 62 -22.90 -26.64 -30.35
CA PRO A 62 -23.78 -27.81 -30.42
C PRO A 62 -23.19 -29.10 -29.87
N GLU A 63 -21.86 -29.21 -29.71
CA GLU A 63 -21.26 -30.34 -28.99
C GLU A 63 -21.72 -30.42 -27.52
N LYS A 64 -22.22 -29.33 -26.95
CA LYS A 64 -22.76 -29.27 -25.58
C LYS A 64 -24.19 -29.84 -25.49
N TYR A 65 -24.89 -30.04 -26.60
CA TYR A 65 -26.33 -30.35 -26.62
C TYR A 65 -26.63 -31.76 -27.16
N LYS A 66 -27.71 -32.39 -26.65
CA LYS A 66 -28.26 -33.62 -27.23
C LYS A 66 -28.88 -33.31 -28.59
N LYS A 67 -28.82 -34.26 -29.53
CA LYS A 67 -29.21 -34.11 -30.95
C LYS A 67 -30.62 -33.51 -31.15
N GLU A 68 -31.55 -33.84 -30.26
CA GLU A 68 -32.97 -33.40 -30.32
C GLU A 68 -33.20 -31.95 -29.88
N LYS A 69 -32.32 -31.36 -29.05
CA LYS A 69 -32.45 -30.00 -28.47
C LYS A 69 -31.44 -29.02 -29.05
N ASN A 70 -30.93 -29.28 -30.26
CA ASN A 70 -29.89 -28.45 -30.87
C ASN A 70 -30.50 -27.20 -31.53
N PRO A 71 -30.19 -25.98 -31.05
CA PRO A 71 -30.64 -24.71 -31.65
C PRO A 71 -30.28 -24.56 -33.14
N LEU A 72 -29.28 -25.28 -33.64
CA LEU A 72 -28.88 -25.25 -35.04
C LEU A 72 -29.97 -25.78 -36.01
N ARG A 73 -30.98 -26.51 -35.51
CA ARG A 73 -32.08 -27.07 -36.33
C ARG A 73 -32.91 -25.99 -37.03
N GLU A 74 -33.14 -24.87 -36.38
CA GLU A 74 -33.93 -23.76 -36.93
C GLU A 74 -33.16 -22.98 -38.01
N HIS A 75 -31.84 -23.20 -38.11
CA HIS A 75 -30.93 -22.57 -39.08
C HIS A 75 -30.31 -23.57 -40.06
N SER A 76 -30.97 -24.72 -40.30
CA SER A 76 -30.41 -25.86 -41.05
C SER A 76 -29.96 -25.55 -42.49
N LYS A 77 -30.45 -24.44 -43.07
CA LYS A 77 -30.11 -23.99 -44.42
C LYS A 77 -28.71 -23.34 -44.52
N ILE A 78 -28.13 -22.86 -43.42
CA ILE A 78 -26.83 -22.18 -43.44
C ILE A 78 -25.71 -23.20 -43.76
N PRO A 79 -24.90 -23.00 -44.81
CA PRO A 79 -23.81 -23.91 -45.13
C PRO A 79 -22.69 -23.85 -44.07
N ILE A 80 -22.33 -25.02 -43.54
CA ILE A 80 -21.28 -25.18 -42.54
C ILE A 80 -20.09 -25.92 -43.14
N TYR A 81 -18.94 -25.27 -43.12
CA TYR A 81 -17.68 -25.74 -43.68
C TYR A 81 -16.75 -26.21 -42.56
N SER A 82 -16.39 -27.49 -42.58
CA SER A 82 -15.47 -28.07 -41.58
C SER A 82 -14.78 -29.33 -42.14
N ILE A 83 -13.64 -29.72 -41.55
CA ILE A 83 -12.93 -30.95 -41.94
C ILE A 83 -13.71 -32.20 -41.53
N GLU A 84 -14.36 -32.15 -40.37
CA GLU A 84 -15.12 -33.25 -39.76
C GLU A 84 -16.61 -32.86 -39.71
N LYS A 85 -17.50 -33.84 -39.88
CA LYS A 85 -18.95 -33.57 -39.92
C LYS A 85 -19.43 -33.04 -38.56
N PRO A 86 -19.91 -31.79 -38.47
CA PRO A 86 -20.41 -31.22 -37.22
C PRO A 86 -21.70 -31.93 -36.83
N ARG A 87 -21.87 -32.19 -35.53
CA ARG A 87 -23.12 -32.76 -35.02
C ARG A 87 -24.28 -31.78 -35.25
N GLY A 88 -25.33 -32.25 -35.93
CA GLY A 88 -26.56 -31.48 -36.16
C GLY A 88 -26.51 -30.51 -37.35
N ALA A 89 -25.40 -30.46 -38.10
CA ALA A 89 -25.32 -29.71 -39.34
C ALA A 89 -25.95 -30.52 -40.50
N GLU A 90 -27.06 -30.02 -41.06
CA GLU A 90 -27.72 -30.63 -42.22
C GLU A 90 -27.03 -30.22 -43.53
N ASN A 91 -26.76 -28.91 -43.70
CA ASN A 91 -26.01 -28.38 -44.83
C ASN A 91 -24.49 -28.34 -44.56
N TRP A 92 -23.86 -29.52 -44.44
CA TRP A 92 -22.42 -29.64 -44.18
C TRP A 92 -21.60 -29.81 -45.47
N ILE A 93 -20.55 -29.00 -45.59
CA ILE A 93 -19.58 -29.07 -46.68
C ILE A 93 -18.21 -29.44 -46.10
N LYS A 94 -17.65 -30.54 -46.58
CA LYS A 94 -16.34 -31.02 -46.14
C LYS A 94 -15.22 -30.16 -46.71
N LEU A 95 -14.34 -29.69 -45.82
CA LEU A 95 -13.16 -28.93 -46.20
C LEU A 95 -11.99 -29.82 -46.61
N GLU A 96 -11.41 -29.49 -47.77
CA GLU A 96 -10.18 -30.05 -48.28
C GLU A 96 -9.00 -29.10 -48.01
N LYS A 97 -7.87 -29.67 -47.63
CA LYS A 97 -6.69 -28.92 -47.17
C LYS A 97 -6.08 -28.14 -48.33
N GLY A 98 -6.06 -26.81 -48.22
CA GLY A 98 -5.44 -25.93 -49.20
C GLY A 98 -6.29 -25.63 -50.44
N LYS A 99 -7.52 -26.16 -50.54
CA LYS A 99 -8.52 -25.84 -51.58
C LYS A 99 -9.13 -24.46 -51.29
N GLU A 100 -9.46 -23.72 -52.34
CA GLU A 100 -10.10 -22.41 -52.23
C GLU A 100 -11.62 -22.56 -52.25
N TYR A 101 -12.30 -21.91 -51.30
CA TYR A 101 -13.75 -21.88 -51.19
C TYR A 101 -14.22 -20.43 -51.29
N LYS A 102 -15.06 -20.12 -52.27
CA LYS A 102 -15.58 -18.77 -52.48
C LYS A 102 -16.96 -18.65 -51.84
N VAL A 103 -17.12 -17.67 -50.94
CA VAL A 103 -18.39 -17.30 -50.32
C VAL A 103 -18.51 -15.79 -50.40
N ASN A 104 -19.43 -15.30 -51.24
CA ASN A 104 -19.48 -13.89 -51.67
C ASN A 104 -18.10 -13.40 -52.16
N ASP A 105 -17.59 -12.33 -51.55
CA ASP A 105 -16.31 -11.69 -51.88
C ASP A 105 -15.12 -12.26 -51.09
N LEU A 106 -15.35 -13.32 -50.29
CA LEU A 106 -14.32 -13.98 -49.49
C LEU A 106 -13.86 -15.27 -50.17
N ILE A 107 -12.54 -15.40 -50.34
CA ILE A 107 -11.89 -16.65 -50.72
C ILE A 107 -11.24 -17.23 -49.46
N VAL A 108 -11.76 -18.36 -48.98
CA VAL A 108 -11.32 -19.03 -47.76
C VAL A 108 -10.51 -20.28 -48.11
N ILE A 109 -9.32 -20.42 -47.52
CA ILE A 109 -8.38 -21.50 -47.77
C ILE A 109 -8.04 -22.20 -46.45
N PRO A 110 -8.44 -23.46 -46.25
CA PRO A 110 -8.13 -24.20 -45.02
C PRO A 110 -6.63 -24.56 -44.94
N ILE A 111 -5.96 -24.06 -43.91
CA ILE A 111 -4.54 -24.34 -43.61
C ILE A 111 -4.46 -25.28 -42.41
N PRO A 112 -3.95 -26.52 -42.57
CA PRO A 112 -3.82 -27.47 -41.48
C PRO A 112 -2.97 -26.96 -40.32
N THR A 113 -3.54 -26.99 -39.11
CA THR A 113 -2.87 -26.63 -37.85
C THR A 113 -2.63 -27.86 -36.99
N VAL A 114 -1.85 -27.70 -35.93
CA VAL A 114 -1.64 -28.69 -34.86
C VAL A 114 -2.13 -28.02 -33.59
N HIS A 115 -3.09 -28.64 -32.90
CA HIS A 115 -3.56 -28.21 -31.59
C HIS A 115 -4.15 -29.39 -30.79
N SER A 116 -5.12 -30.13 -31.33
CA SER A 116 -5.79 -31.24 -30.63
C SER A 116 -5.37 -32.61 -31.18
N LYS A 117 -5.45 -33.64 -30.32
CA LYS A 117 -5.35 -35.05 -30.72
C LYS A 117 -6.71 -35.72 -30.97
N LYS A 118 -7.80 -35.12 -30.47
CA LYS A 118 -9.15 -35.69 -30.55
C LYS A 118 -9.88 -35.30 -31.83
N VAL A 119 -9.59 -34.11 -32.33
CA VAL A 119 -10.24 -33.51 -33.50
C VAL A 119 -9.20 -32.93 -34.45
N LYS A 120 -9.53 -32.91 -35.73
CA LYS A 120 -8.70 -32.32 -36.77
C LYS A 120 -8.85 -30.80 -36.71
N THR A 121 -7.71 -30.13 -36.73
CA THR A 121 -7.64 -28.67 -36.56
C THR A 121 -7.19 -28.00 -37.85
N THR A 122 -7.84 -26.88 -38.18
CA THR A 122 -7.47 -26.02 -39.31
C THR A 122 -7.57 -24.55 -38.95
N GLY A 123 -6.65 -23.77 -39.48
CA GLY A 123 -6.82 -22.34 -39.64
C GLY A 123 -7.38 -22.01 -41.02
N PHE A 124 -7.74 -20.75 -41.23
CA PHE A 124 -8.32 -20.23 -42.45
C PHE A 124 -7.51 -19.03 -42.94
N LEU A 125 -6.90 -19.17 -44.11
CA LEU A 125 -6.38 -18.03 -44.85
C LEU A 125 -7.51 -17.47 -45.72
N ILE A 126 -7.87 -16.23 -45.45
CA ILE A 126 -9.00 -15.53 -46.03
C ILE A 126 -8.45 -14.41 -46.89
N LYS A 127 -8.78 -14.42 -48.18
CA LYS A 127 -8.42 -13.38 -49.14
C LYS A 127 -9.68 -12.64 -49.55
N THR A 128 -9.66 -11.32 -49.47
CA THR A 128 -10.77 -10.48 -49.90
C THR A 128 -10.29 -9.04 -50.10
N LYS A 129 -10.81 -8.34 -51.11
CA LYS A 129 -10.47 -6.93 -51.43
C LYS A 129 -8.95 -6.62 -51.38
N GLY A 130 -8.13 -7.55 -51.88
CA GLY A 130 -6.65 -7.43 -51.91
C GLY A 130 -5.96 -7.63 -50.55
N LYS A 131 -6.68 -8.02 -49.49
CA LYS A 131 -6.15 -8.26 -48.14
C LYS A 131 -6.04 -9.75 -47.83
N ARG A 132 -5.06 -10.10 -47.00
CA ARG A 132 -4.78 -11.48 -46.55
C ARG A 132 -4.91 -11.59 -45.04
N ILE A 133 -5.93 -12.32 -44.58
CA ILE A 133 -6.25 -12.51 -43.15
C ILE A 133 -6.04 -13.98 -42.80
N LEU A 134 -5.35 -14.27 -41.71
CA LEU A 134 -5.22 -15.65 -41.20
C LEU A 134 -5.92 -15.78 -39.85
N TYR A 135 -7.01 -16.55 -39.80
CA TYR A 135 -7.63 -16.95 -38.54
C TYR A 135 -7.18 -18.36 -38.17
N THR A 136 -6.48 -18.54 -37.04
CA THR A 136 -6.02 -19.87 -36.62
C THR A 136 -6.84 -20.46 -35.49
N SER A 137 -7.58 -19.62 -34.76
CA SER A 137 -8.17 -20.02 -33.48
C SER A 137 -7.07 -20.63 -32.58
N ASP A 138 -7.31 -21.79 -31.99
CA ASP A 138 -6.35 -22.57 -31.20
C ASP A 138 -5.13 -23.03 -31.99
N LEU A 139 -3.94 -22.77 -31.45
CA LEU A 139 -2.71 -23.03 -32.18
C LEU A 139 -1.53 -23.45 -31.31
N LEU A 140 -1.01 -24.65 -31.59
CA LEU A 140 0.35 -25.03 -31.20
C LEU A 140 1.36 -24.70 -32.29
N TRP A 141 1.10 -25.12 -33.52
CA TRP A 141 2.04 -24.93 -34.64
C TRP A 141 1.40 -25.18 -36.01
N ILE A 142 2.00 -24.63 -37.07
CA ILE A 142 1.68 -24.90 -38.49
C ILE A 142 2.86 -25.62 -39.14
N LYS A 143 2.64 -26.77 -39.78
CA LYS A 143 3.72 -27.55 -40.42
C LYS A 143 4.45 -26.72 -41.48
N LYS A 144 5.78 -26.88 -41.57
CA LYS A 144 6.67 -26.09 -42.45
C LYS A 144 6.20 -26.01 -43.90
N LYS A 145 5.66 -27.10 -44.46
CA LYS A 145 5.14 -27.14 -45.84
C LYS A 145 4.03 -26.14 -46.17
N TRP A 146 3.38 -25.57 -45.15
CA TRP A 146 2.33 -24.56 -45.33
C TRP A 146 2.84 -23.14 -45.09
N HIS A 147 4.11 -22.97 -44.68
CA HIS A 147 4.67 -21.66 -44.32
C HIS A 147 4.69 -20.68 -45.48
N ASP A 148 4.84 -21.16 -46.71
CA ASP A 148 4.83 -20.30 -47.90
C ASP A 148 3.44 -19.70 -48.17
N LYS A 149 2.36 -20.38 -47.78
CA LYS A 149 1.00 -19.85 -47.93
C LYS A 149 0.68 -18.76 -46.91
N ILE A 150 1.40 -18.68 -45.79
CA ILE A 150 1.13 -17.77 -44.66
C ILE A 150 2.18 -16.65 -44.54
N LYS A 151 2.82 -16.26 -45.64
CA LYS A 151 3.64 -15.05 -45.72
C LYS A 151 2.79 -13.82 -46.04
N ASP A 152 3.32 -12.66 -45.65
CA ASP A 152 2.82 -11.32 -46.00
C ASP A 152 1.32 -11.17 -45.68
N LEU A 153 1.00 -11.36 -44.40
CA LEU A 153 -0.37 -11.32 -43.89
C LEU A 153 -0.69 -9.91 -43.41
N ASP A 154 -1.83 -9.36 -43.81
CA ASP A 154 -2.27 -8.05 -43.32
C ASP A 154 -2.79 -8.16 -41.88
N VAL A 155 -3.52 -9.25 -41.58
CA VAL A 155 -4.07 -9.52 -40.25
C VAL A 155 -3.92 -11.00 -39.89
N VAL A 156 -3.50 -11.28 -38.66
CA VAL A 156 -3.51 -12.62 -38.07
C VAL A 156 -4.35 -12.59 -36.81
N ILE A 157 -5.30 -13.50 -36.68
CA ILE A 157 -6.14 -13.66 -35.49
C ILE A 157 -5.81 -15.02 -34.87
N THR A 158 -5.25 -15.03 -33.66
CA THR A 158 -4.62 -16.25 -33.09
C THR A 158 -4.78 -16.39 -31.57
N ASP A 159 -4.35 -17.55 -31.06
CA ASP A 159 -4.56 -18.08 -29.71
C ASP A 159 -3.92 -17.26 -28.59
N GLY A 160 -4.67 -17.12 -27.50
CA GLY A 160 -4.36 -16.35 -26.30
C GLY A 160 -4.40 -17.20 -25.02
N SER A 161 -4.43 -18.53 -25.13
CA SER A 161 -4.57 -19.47 -24.00
C SER A 161 -3.52 -19.27 -22.89
N SER A 162 -2.30 -18.88 -23.25
CA SER A 162 -1.21 -18.65 -22.30
C SER A 162 -0.27 -17.54 -22.79
N PHE A 163 0.27 -16.72 -21.87
CA PHE A 163 1.11 -15.60 -22.28
C PHE A 163 2.56 -15.97 -22.62
N ASP A 164 3.25 -16.69 -21.72
CA ASP A 164 4.70 -16.93 -21.77
C ASP A 164 5.11 -18.40 -21.76
N ARG A 165 4.18 -19.33 -21.46
CA ARG A 165 4.46 -20.76 -21.34
C ARG A 165 3.64 -21.57 -22.32
N ASP A 166 4.28 -22.30 -23.22
CA ASP A 166 3.60 -23.25 -24.10
C ASP A 166 2.93 -24.38 -23.27
N LEU A 167 1.68 -24.69 -23.60
CA LEU A 167 0.88 -25.74 -22.97
C LEU A 167 0.94 -27.03 -23.77
N ILE A 168 2.15 -27.58 -23.96
CA ILE A 168 2.38 -28.75 -24.82
C ILE A 168 2.28 -30.05 -24.02
N ARG A 169 1.53 -31.01 -24.55
CA ARG A 169 1.52 -32.41 -24.15
C ARG A 169 1.96 -33.27 -25.33
N ARG A 170 2.47 -34.47 -25.07
CA ARG A 170 2.76 -35.46 -26.11
C ARG A 170 1.83 -36.64 -25.95
N ASP A 171 1.32 -37.11 -27.06
CA ASP A 171 0.55 -38.34 -27.08
C ASP A 171 1.46 -39.54 -26.80
N LYS A 172 0.99 -40.48 -25.97
CA LYS A 172 1.82 -41.59 -25.48
C LYS A 172 2.05 -42.66 -26.55
N GLU A 173 1.15 -42.79 -27.51
CA GLU A 173 1.21 -43.82 -28.56
C GLU A 173 1.91 -43.30 -29.81
N THR A 174 1.55 -42.09 -30.25
CA THR A 174 2.04 -41.53 -31.52
C THR A 174 3.23 -40.58 -31.35
N GLY A 175 3.56 -40.17 -30.13
CA GLY A 175 4.62 -39.19 -29.81
C GLY A 175 4.33 -37.76 -30.29
N GLN A 176 3.18 -37.53 -30.94
CA GLN A 176 2.83 -36.24 -31.53
C GLN A 176 2.50 -35.20 -30.46
N PRO A 177 3.00 -33.96 -30.59
CA PRO A 177 2.71 -32.88 -29.66
C PRO A 177 1.33 -32.27 -29.95
N TYR A 178 0.57 -31.99 -28.89
CA TYR A 178 -0.73 -31.31 -28.93
C TYR A 178 -0.82 -30.31 -27.76
N GLY A 179 -1.68 -29.30 -27.87
CA GLY A 179 -1.89 -28.23 -26.90
C GLY A 179 -1.86 -26.84 -27.52
N HIS A 180 -1.34 -25.85 -26.77
CA HIS A 180 -1.31 -24.45 -27.18
C HIS A 180 0.10 -23.87 -27.14
N ALA A 181 0.45 -22.99 -28.07
CA ALA A 181 1.65 -22.18 -27.98
C ALA A 181 1.38 -20.93 -27.14
N SER A 182 2.43 -20.38 -26.52
CA SER A 182 2.33 -19.11 -25.82
C SER A 182 2.18 -17.94 -26.80
N VAL A 183 1.46 -16.89 -26.38
CA VAL A 183 1.30 -15.63 -27.14
C VAL A 183 2.66 -15.09 -27.59
N LYS A 184 3.69 -15.11 -26.73
CA LYS A 184 5.04 -14.68 -27.11
C LYS A 184 5.61 -15.46 -28.30
N LYS A 185 5.41 -16.77 -28.33
CA LYS A 185 5.91 -17.65 -29.39
C LYS A 185 5.13 -17.46 -30.69
N LEU A 186 3.80 -17.34 -30.60
CA LEU A 186 2.93 -17.09 -31.75
C LEU A 186 3.20 -15.73 -32.38
N VAL A 187 3.29 -14.68 -31.57
CA VAL A 187 3.61 -13.33 -32.04
C VAL A 187 4.97 -13.33 -32.73
N LYS A 188 6.00 -13.97 -32.16
CA LYS A 188 7.29 -14.11 -32.82
C LYS A 188 7.17 -14.85 -34.16
N PHE A 189 6.48 -15.99 -34.17
CA PHE A 189 6.31 -16.81 -35.36
C PHE A 189 5.64 -16.06 -36.51
N PHE A 190 4.58 -15.30 -36.25
CA PHE A 190 3.86 -14.56 -37.31
C PHE A 190 4.58 -13.28 -37.72
N LYS A 191 5.34 -12.64 -36.82
CA LYS A 191 6.26 -11.56 -37.20
C LYS A 191 7.31 -12.03 -38.19
N ASP A 192 7.90 -13.20 -37.96
CA ASP A 192 8.88 -13.82 -38.87
C ASP A 192 8.25 -14.17 -40.24
N LYS A 193 6.92 -14.15 -40.37
CA LYS A 193 6.17 -14.33 -41.63
C LYS A 193 5.66 -13.04 -42.25
N GLY A 194 6.01 -11.87 -41.69
CA GLY A 194 5.62 -10.57 -42.25
C GLY A 194 4.20 -10.14 -41.92
N ALA A 195 3.62 -10.59 -40.79
CA ALA A 195 2.29 -10.14 -40.37
C ALA A 195 2.29 -8.65 -39.98
N LYS A 196 1.39 -7.83 -40.54
CA LYS A 196 1.25 -6.40 -40.20
C LYS A 196 0.45 -6.17 -38.91
N ASN A 197 -0.65 -6.91 -38.72
CA ASN A 197 -1.46 -6.85 -37.51
C ASN A 197 -1.66 -8.25 -36.94
N ILE A 198 -1.53 -8.39 -35.62
CA ILE A 198 -1.78 -9.63 -34.90
C ILE A 198 -2.82 -9.35 -33.81
N ILE A 199 -4.02 -9.89 -33.98
CA ILE A 199 -5.11 -9.85 -33.03
C ILE A 199 -5.05 -11.13 -32.18
N ILE A 200 -4.91 -10.98 -30.87
CA ILE A 200 -4.96 -12.11 -29.94
C ILE A 200 -6.39 -12.27 -29.45
N THR A 201 -6.91 -13.49 -29.52
CA THR A 201 -8.23 -13.90 -29.02
C THR A 201 -8.09 -15.25 -28.28
N HIS A 202 -9.21 -15.91 -27.95
CA HIS A 202 -9.22 -17.22 -27.29
C HIS A 202 -8.35 -17.24 -26.02
N TYR A 203 -8.73 -16.43 -25.04
CA TYR A 203 -7.98 -16.23 -23.83
C TYR A 203 -8.23 -17.30 -22.79
N GLY A 204 -7.13 -17.79 -22.23
CA GLY A 204 -7.13 -18.58 -21.01
C GLY A 204 -7.27 -17.69 -19.77
N LYS A 205 -7.33 -18.36 -18.62
CA LYS A 205 -7.56 -17.78 -17.28
C LYS A 205 -6.71 -16.53 -16.98
N TRP A 206 -5.45 -16.50 -17.45
CA TRP A 206 -4.48 -15.44 -17.14
C TRP A 206 -4.91 -14.04 -17.60
N LEU A 207 -5.66 -13.92 -18.69
CA LEU A 207 -6.15 -12.64 -19.16
C LEU A 207 -7.58 -12.38 -18.69
N VAL A 208 -8.43 -13.40 -18.60
CA VAL A 208 -9.81 -13.24 -18.17
C VAL A 208 -9.92 -12.83 -16.69
N GLU A 209 -9.05 -13.33 -15.80
CA GLU A 209 -9.02 -12.92 -14.39
C GLU A 209 -8.46 -11.51 -14.16
N GLU A 210 -7.43 -11.11 -14.93
CA GLU A 210 -6.78 -9.81 -14.79
C GLU A 210 -6.66 -9.04 -16.14
N PRO A 211 -7.79 -8.63 -16.78
CA PRO A 211 -7.78 -8.10 -18.15
C PRO A 211 -6.87 -6.88 -18.33
N LYS A 212 -6.87 -5.95 -17.38
CA LYS A 212 -6.02 -4.73 -17.44
C LYS A 212 -4.54 -5.07 -17.58
N LYS A 213 -4.03 -6.05 -16.81
CA LYS A 213 -2.63 -6.47 -16.91
C LYS A 213 -2.37 -7.29 -18.16
N GLY A 214 -3.34 -8.12 -18.56
CA GLY A 214 -3.24 -8.90 -19.79
C GLY A 214 -3.11 -8.04 -21.04
N TYR A 215 -3.91 -6.96 -21.13
CA TYR A 215 -3.84 -6.02 -22.25
C TYR A 215 -2.50 -5.31 -22.34
N ILE A 216 -1.93 -4.86 -21.22
CA ILE A 216 -0.61 -4.21 -21.19
C ILE A 216 0.45 -5.19 -21.73
N LYS A 217 0.47 -6.42 -21.20
CA LYS A 217 1.39 -7.48 -21.62
C LYS A 217 1.34 -7.80 -23.12
N ILE A 218 0.14 -7.82 -23.71
CA ILE A 218 -0.03 -8.09 -25.15
C ILE A 218 0.42 -6.87 -25.96
N LYS A 219 0.02 -5.65 -25.56
CA LYS A 219 0.40 -4.41 -26.26
C LYS A 219 1.91 -4.19 -26.27
N GLU A 220 2.62 -4.58 -25.20
CA GLU A 220 4.09 -4.54 -25.12
C GLU A 220 4.80 -5.38 -26.20
N LEU A 221 4.10 -6.34 -26.82
CA LEU A 221 4.66 -7.15 -27.91
C LEU A 221 4.61 -6.44 -29.27
N THR A 222 3.98 -5.26 -29.39
CA THR A 222 3.97 -4.45 -30.62
C THR A 222 5.38 -4.01 -31.03
N ASP A 223 5.64 -3.88 -32.33
CA ASP A 223 6.84 -3.24 -32.87
C ASP A 223 6.57 -2.34 -34.07
N GLU A 224 7.64 -1.80 -34.66
CA GLU A 224 7.58 -0.85 -35.78
C GLU A 224 6.92 -1.43 -37.04
N LYS A 225 6.96 -2.76 -37.22
CA LYS A 225 6.44 -3.44 -38.42
C LYS A 225 5.12 -4.17 -38.16
N THR A 226 4.86 -4.54 -36.91
CA THR A 226 3.74 -5.39 -36.53
C THR A 226 3.02 -4.88 -35.29
N LYS A 227 1.74 -4.53 -35.45
CA LYS A 227 0.82 -4.11 -34.37
C LYS A 227 0.20 -5.33 -33.70
N VAL A 228 0.32 -5.45 -32.37
CA VAL A 228 -0.29 -6.55 -31.61
C VAL A 228 -1.45 -6.04 -30.76
N ILE A 229 -2.65 -6.58 -30.98
CA ILE A 229 -3.92 -6.07 -30.46
C ILE A 229 -4.57 -7.14 -29.58
N PRO A 230 -4.84 -6.86 -28.29
CA PRO A 230 -5.69 -7.74 -27.48
C PRO A 230 -7.16 -7.49 -27.81
N ALA A 231 -7.84 -8.45 -28.45
CA ALA A 231 -9.27 -8.34 -28.74
C ALA A 231 -10.14 -8.45 -27.47
N LYS A 232 -11.37 -7.96 -27.54
CA LYS A 232 -12.43 -8.15 -26.55
C LYS A 232 -13.71 -8.59 -27.27
N ASP A 233 -14.64 -9.12 -26.48
CA ASP A 233 -15.98 -9.42 -26.98
C ASP A 233 -16.66 -8.12 -27.45
N GLY A 234 -17.11 -8.12 -28.70
CA GLY A 234 -17.75 -6.99 -29.37
C GLY A 234 -16.80 -6.01 -30.05
N ASP A 235 -15.48 -6.22 -30.04
CA ASP A 235 -14.55 -5.34 -30.76
C ASP A 235 -14.82 -5.42 -32.28
N GLU A 236 -14.92 -4.25 -32.92
CA GLU A 236 -15.09 -4.10 -34.36
C GLU A 236 -13.86 -3.41 -34.97
N PHE A 237 -13.41 -3.91 -36.10
CA PHE A 237 -12.25 -3.41 -36.83
C PHE A 237 -12.61 -3.19 -38.30
N SER A 238 -12.38 -1.97 -38.80
CA SER A 238 -12.32 -1.72 -40.25
C SER A 238 -10.95 -2.14 -40.76
N LEU A 239 -10.93 -2.97 -41.80
CA LEU A 239 -9.68 -3.48 -42.36
C LEU A 239 -8.89 -2.41 -43.12
N GLU A 240 -9.55 -1.32 -43.54
CA GLU A 240 -8.88 -0.13 -44.06
C GLU A 240 -8.10 0.63 -42.97
N GLU A 241 -8.63 0.69 -41.75
CA GLU A 241 -7.97 1.31 -40.58
C GLU A 241 -6.82 0.45 -40.01
N LEU A 242 -6.88 -0.86 -40.23
CA LEU A 242 -5.80 -1.77 -39.83
C LEU A 242 -4.59 -1.70 -40.79
N ILE A 243 -4.76 -1.19 -42.01
CA ILE A 243 -3.76 -1.27 -43.09
C ILE A 243 -3.26 0.10 -43.58
N THR A 244 -3.77 1.20 -43.02
CA THR A 244 -3.23 2.56 -43.20
C THR A 244 -1.86 2.68 -42.52
N THR A 245 -0.87 2.07 -43.14
CA THR A 245 0.56 2.30 -42.94
C THR A 245 1.05 3.11 -44.14
N GLU A 246 0.70 4.40 -44.19
CA GLU A 246 1.45 5.42 -44.93
C GLU A 246 1.01 6.81 -44.46
N GLU A 247 1.40 7.12 -43.23
CA GLU A 247 2.15 8.33 -42.97
C GLU A 247 3.25 7.89 -42.01
N ILE A 248 4.49 8.15 -42.39
CA ILE A 248 5.68 7.94 -41.57
C ILE A 248 5.52 8.84 -40.35
N LYS A 249 4.83 8.33 -39.33
CA LYS A 249 5.15 8.66 -37.95
C LYS A 249 6.50 7.97 -37.73
N PRO A 250 7.62 8.71 -37.57
CA PRO A 250 8.97 8.18 -37.58
C PRO A 250 9.05 6.79 -36.98
N MET A 251 9.69 5.86 -37.72
CA MET A 251 10.29 4.70 -37.09
C MET A 251 11.08 5.23 -35.90
N ILE A 252 10.54 5.06 -34.71
CA ILE A 252 11.30 5.14 -33.48
C ILE A 252 11.98 3.79 -33.47
N PRO A 253 13.26 3.66 -33.85
CA PRO A 253 13.98 2.43 -33.57
C PRO A 253 13.64 2.02 -32.14
N LYS A 254 13.26 0.77 -31.90
CA LYS A 254 13.01 0.21 -30.55
C LYS A 254 14.15 0.44 -29.55
N VAL A 255 15.27 0.99 -30.03
CA VAL A 255 16.38 1.56 -29.26
C VAL A 255 16.01 2.90 -28.59
N ILE A 256 15.20 3.78 -29.18
CA ILE A 256 14.87 5.12 -28.67
C ILE A 256 13.91 5.09 -27.46
N ALA A 257 13.01 4.10 -27.34
CA ALA A 257 12.22 3.92 -26.12
C ALA A 257 13.07 3.48 -24.90
N LYS A 258 14.34 3.11 -25.13
CA LYS A 258 15.39 2.96 -24.11
C LYS A 258 16.34 4.16 -24.03
N ILE A 259 16.34 5.07 -25.01
CA ILE A 259 17.16 6.29 -25.00
C ILE A 259 16.38 7.36 -24.24
N LYS A 260 16.91 7.77 -23.09
CA LYS A 260 16.42 8.99 -22.43
C LYS A 260 16.64 10.18 -23.37
N PRO A 261 15.60 10.95 -23.75
CA PRO A 261 15.76 12.20 -24.48
C PRO A 261 16.86 13.06 -23.87
N LYS A 262 17.76 13.59 -24.70
CA LYS A 262 18.82 14.52 -24.28
C LYS A 262 18.29 15.94 -24.09
N TRP A 263 17.12 16.21 -24.66
CA TRP A 263 16.47 17.51 -24.70
C TRP A 263 14.97 17.36 -24.45
N GLY A 264 14.32 18.47 -24.11
CA GLY A 264 12.87 18.59 -23.97
C GLY A 264 12.37 19.85 -24.67
N LEU A 265 11.21 19.73 -25.30
CA LEU A 265 10.45 20.84 -25.86
C LEU A 265 9.51 21.36 -24.79
N TYR A 266 9.63 22.65 -24.46
CA TYR A 266 8.71 23.35 -23.58
C TYR A 266 7.62 24.02 -24.41
N LEU A 267 6.37 23.68 -24.12
CA LEU A 267 5.19 24.35 -24.68
C LEU A 267 4.46 25.09 -23.56
N VAL A 268 3.85 26.21 -23.92
CA VAL A 268 2.95 26.96 -23.05
C VAL A 268 1.65 26.17 -22.87
N LYS A 269 1.05 26.26 -21.68
CA LYS A 269 -0.22 25.59 -21.40
C LYS A 269 -1.33 26.16 -22.29
N PRO A 270 -2.29 25.35 -22.77
CA PRO A 270 -2.48 23.91 -22.56
C PRO A 270 -1.88 23.03 -23.68
N HIS A 271 -0.94 23.54 -24.47
CA HIS A 271 -0.54 22.91 -25.73
C HIS A 271 0.19 21.56 -25.56
N GLY A 272 0.87 21.33 -24.44
CA GLY A 272 1.45 20.03 -24.10
C GLY A 272 0.39 18.99 -23.72
N GLU A 273 -0.61 19.37 -22.93
CA GLU A 273 -1.77 18.51 -22.60
C GLU A 273 -2.61 18.20 -23.84
N LEU A 274 -2.85 19.19 -24.70
CA LEU A 274 -3.62 19.03 -25.94
C LEU A 274 -2.93 18.05 -26.90
N ILE A 275 -1.60 18.02 -26.93
CA ILE A 275 -0.84 17.04 -27.71
C ILE A 275 -0.95 15.64 -27.09
N ALA A 276 -0.85 15.52 -25.76
CA ALA A 276 -0.92 14.24 -25.07
C ALA A 276 -2.32 13.60 -25.11
N SER A 277 -3.37 14.42 -25.04
CA SER A 277 -4.77 14.02 -25.23
C SER A 277 -5.14 13.79 -26.69
N GLY A 278 -4.26 14.12 -27.63
CA GLY A 278 -4.45 13.92 -29.08
C GLY A 278 -5.36 14.95 -29.76
N LYS A 279 -5.73 16.04 -29.06
CA LYS A 279 -6.56 17.13 -29.60
C LYS A 279 -5.78 18.04 -30.56
N LYS A 280 -4.55 18.43 -30.18
CA LYS A 280 -3.65 19.24 -31.03
C LYS A 280 -2.85 18.30 -31.93
N LYS A 281 -2.79 18.62 -33.23
CA LYS A 281 -2.15 17.83 -34.29
C LYS A 281 -0.99 18.55 -34.98
N LEU A 282 -0.83 19.86 -34.77
CA LEU A 282 0.21 20.69 -35.38
C LEU A 282 0.80 21.69 -34.37
N ILE A 283 2.12 21.91 -34.38
CA ILE A 283 2.78 22.96 -33.57
C ILE A 283 3.16 24.09 -34.50
N VAL A 284 2.83 25.35 -34.17
CA VAL A 284 3.31 26.52 -34.91
C VAL A 284 4.28 27.31 -34.05
N LYS A 285 5.29 27.95 -34.65
CA LYS A 285 6.19 28.92 -34.01
C LYS A 285 6.49 30.10 -34.93
N SER A 286 6.72 31.28 -34.36
CA SER A 286 7.14 32.51 -35.08
C SER A 286 8.63 32.56 -35.45
N LYS A 287 9.42 31.57 -35.01
CA LYS A 287 10.82 31.42 -35.35
C LYS A 287 11.05 30.03 -35.94
N ARG A 288 11.86 29.97 -36.98
CA ARG A 288 12.30 28.71 -37.59
C ARG A 288 13.37 28.07 -36.71
N PHE A 289 13.16 26.81 -36.35
CA PHE A 289 14.06 25.98 -35.59
C PHE A 289 14.43 24.77 -36.44
N GLU A 290 15.72 24.63 -36.74
CA GLU A 290 16.27 23.46 -37.43
C GLU A 290 16.95 22.50 -36.45
N SER A 291 17.13 22.93 -35.20
CA SER A 291 17.66 22.12 -34.12
C SER A 291 16.60 21.18 -33.56
N HIS A 292 17.04 19.98 -33.17
CA HIS A 292 16.21 18.96 -32.50
C HIS A 292 15.04 18.42 -33.33
N ILE A 293 15.15 18.49 -34.66
CA ILE A 293 14.24 17.84 -35.61
C ILE A 293 14.60 16.35 -35.73
N ASN A 294 13.59 15.48 -35.83
CA ASN A 294 13.72 14.03 -35.93
C ASN A 294 14.46 13.33 -34.76
N GLU A 295 14.58 13.97 -33.60
CA GLU A 295 15.11 13.37 -32.38
C GLU A 295 14.09 13.36 -31.23
N PRO A 296 14.19 12.40 -30.29
CA PRO A 296 13.25 12.30 -29.17
C PRO A 296 13.43 13.45 -28.18
N LEU A 297 12.32 14.12 -27.88
CA LEU A 297 12.23 15.24 -26.95
C LEU A 297 11.21 14.95 -25.85
N TYR A 298 11.54 15.29 -24.60
CA TYR A 298 10.50 15.34 -23.57
C TYR A 298 9.49 16.45 -23.89
N LEU A 299 8.20 16.13 -23.89
CA LEU A 299 7.12 17.10 -23.99
C LEU A 299 6.88 17.68 -22.60
N LEU A 300 7.24 18.95 -22.41
CA LEU A 300 7.22 19.64 -21.13
C LEU A 300 6.21 20.78 -21.14
N GLU A 301 5.43 20.88 -20.08
CA GLU A 301 4.46 21.94 -19.82
C GLU A 301 4.32 22.08 -18.30
N ASP A 302 4.33 23.29 -17.76
CA ASP A 302 4.12 23.58 -16.32
C ASP A 302 4.69 22.56 -15.30
N ASN A 303 5.99 22.23 -15.40
CA ASN A 303 6.67 21.23 -14.56
C ASN A 303 6.11 19.80 -14.62
N LEU A 304 5.36 19.48 -15.65
CA LEU A 304 4.90 18.16 -16.03
C LEU A 304 5.58 17.73 -17.32
N CYS A 305 5.86 16.44 -17.41
CA CYS A 305 6.26 15.80 -18.64
C CYS A 305 5.10 14.91 -19.09
N TRP A 306 4.42 15.36 -20.14
CA TRP A 306 3.26 14.67 -20.70
C TRP A 306 3.64 13.49 -21.59
N GLY A 307 4.88 13.45 -22.05
CA GLY A 307 5.32 12.39 -22.94
C GLY A 307 6.69 12.62 -23.56
N ILE A 308 6.98 11.85 -24.59
CA ILE A 308 8.12 12.01 -25.47
C ILE A 308 7.55 12.22 -26.88
N ILE A 309 8.01 13.26 -27.56
CA ILE A 309 7.62 13.59 -28.94
C ILE A 309 8.86 13.71 -29.84
N SER A 310 8.67 13.76 -31.16
CA SER A 310 9.69 14.09 -32.15
C SER A 310 9.11 15.13 -33.12
N LEU A 311 9.83 16.24 -33.37
CA LEU A 311 9.41 17.28 -34.31
C LEU A 311 9.87 16.92 -35.74
N GLN A 312 9.01 17.16 -36.73
CA GLN A 312 9.36 17.10 -38.15
C GLN A 312 9.84 18.46 -38.64
N ALA A 313 10.39 18.50 -39.87
CA ALA A 313 10.92 19.72 -40.46
C ALA A 313 9.85 20.82 -40.56
N PRO A 314 10.21 22.10 -40.32
CA PRO A 314 9.25 23.20 -40.39
C PRO A 314 8.84 23.55 -41.82
N GLU A 315 7.55 23.81 -42.00
CA GLU A 315 6.97 24.43 -43.19
C GLU A 315 6.61 25.89 -42.90
N LYS A 316 7.01 26.83 -43.76
CA LYS A 316 6.61 28.25 -43.60
C LYS A 316 5.16 28.42 -44.07
N ILE A 317 4.32 29.01 -43.24
CA ILE A 317 2.90 29.22 -43.53
C ILE A 317 2.55 30.71 -43.52
N SER A 318 1.58 31.12 -44.36
CA SER A 318 1.01 32.47 -44.35
C SER A 318 0.02 32.65 -43.19
N TRP A 319 -0.38 33.90 -42.91
CA TRP A 319 -1.41 34.19 -41.92
C TRP A 319 -2.77 33.57 -42.28
N GLU A 320 -3.15 33.60 -43.56
CA GLU A 320 -4.37 32.94 -44.04
C GLU A 320 -4.31 31.43 -43.79
N LYS A 321 -3.15 30.81 -44.10
CA LYS A 321 -2.96 29.37 -43.87
C LYS A 321 -2.93 29.01 -42.39
N PHE A 322 -2.45 29.91 -41.54
CA PHE A 322 -2.54 29.77 -40.09
C PHE A 322 -4.00 29.72 -39.63
N LEU A 323 -4.85 30.64 -40.08
CA LEU A 323 -6.29 30.63 -39.74
C LEU A 323 -6.99 29.35 -40.22
N GLU A 324 -6.70 28.87 -41.43
CA GLU A 324 -7.24 27.60 -41.93
C GLU A 324 -6.83 26.39 -41.07
N LEU A 325 -5.61 26.40 -40.52
CA LEU A 325 -5.06 25.30 -39.74
C LEU A 325 -5.37 25.41 -38.24
N GLN A 326 -6.19 26.38 -37.84
CA GLN A 326 -6.52 26.64 -36.44
C GLN A 326 -7.14 25.42 -35.74
N GLU A 327 -7.94 24.61 -36.42
CA GLU A 327 -8.48 23.36 -35.86
C GLU A 327 -7.39 22.30 -35.57
N LYS A 328 -6.24 22.38 -36.26
CA LYS A 328 -5.12 21.44 -36.10
C LYS A 328 -4.12 21.92 -35.05
N HIS A 329 -3.79 23.21 -35.03
CA HIS A 329 -2.85 23.75 -34.05
C HIS A 329 -3.51 24.32 -32.80
N LEU A 330 -4.80 24.67 -32.80
CA LEU A 330 -5.53 25.18 -31.63
C LEU A 330 -4.84 26.38 -30.97
N ILE A 331 -4.29 27.30 -31.78
CA ILE A 331 -3.72 28.58 -31.30
C ILE A 331 -4.70 29.66 -31.75
N SER A 332 -5.24 30.40 -30.79
CA SER A 332 -6.14 31.53 -31.03
C SER A 332 -5.39 32.76 -31.55
N GLU A 333 -6.09 33.70 -32.16
CA GLU A 333 -5.49 34.97 -32.58
C GLU A 333 -5.00 35.79 -31.38
N GLU A 334 -5.74 35.75 -30.26
CA GLU A 334 -5.36 36.36 -28.98
C GLU A 334 -4.01 35.82 -28.47
N GLU A 335 -3.78 34.49 -28.52
CA GLU A 335 -2.49 33.90 -28.15
C GLU A 335 -1.32 34.37 -29.04
N VAL A 336 -1.56 34.62 -30.33
CA VAL A 336 -0.53 35.14 -31.25
C VAL A 336 -0.14 36.57 -30.88
N GLU A 337 -1.11 37.39 -30.48
CA GLU A 337 -0.90 38.76 -30.02
C GLU A 337 -0.18 38.79 -28.68
N ASP A 338 -0.60 37.96 -27.71
CA ASP A 338 0.02 37.83 -26.40
C ASP A 338 1.49 37.35 -26.48
N TRP A 339 1.80 36.47 -27.44
CA TRP A 339 3.18 36.01 -27.66
C TRP A 339 4.00 36.97 -28.53
N ASN A 340 3.41 38.06 -29.01
CA ASN A 340 4.00 39.06 -29.90
C ASN A 340 4.64 38.43 -31.15
N TRP A 341 3.91 37.51 -31.80
CA TRP A 341 4.40 36.80 -32.98
C TRP A 341 4.29 37.64 -34.25
N ASN A 342 5.36 37.66 -35.04
CA ASN A 342 5.33 38.28 -36.34
C ASN A 342 4.52 37.42 -37.33
N ARG A 343 3.34 37.92 -37.74
CA ARG A 343 2.40 37.25 -38.65
C ARG A 343 3.02 36.90 -40.02
N ASN A 344 4.12 37.55 -40.41
CA ASN A 344 4.81 37.31 -41.68
C ASN A 344 5.79 36.12 -41.63
N ASN A 345 6.07 35.57 -40.44
CA ASN A 345 7.08 34.52 -40.23
C ASN A 345 6.55 33.42 -39.31
N LEU A 346 5.55 32.66 -39.77
CA LEU A 346 5.01 31.51 -39.05
C LEU A 346 5.53 30.22 -39.66
N TYR A 347 5.88 29.26 -38.80
CA TYR A 347 6.41 27.96 -39.18
C TYR A 347 5.62 26.86 -38.49
N ALA A 348 4.99 25.98 -39.28
CA ALA A 348 4.30 24.80 -38.82
C ALA A 348 5.27 23.62 -38.71
N TYR A 349 5.18 22.89 -37.61
CA TYR A 349 5.91 21.67 -37.31
C TYR A 349 4.90 20.57 -37.09
N GLU A 350 4.94 19.57 -37.96
CA GLU A 350 4.33 18.29 -37.63
C GLU A 350 5.14 17.61 -36.53
N PHE A 351 4.49 16.78 -35.73
CA PHE A 351 5.16 16.08 -34.67
C PHE A 351 4.58 14.69 -34.49
N GLN A 352 5.42 13.79 -33.98
CA GLN A 352 5.03 12.44 -33.63
C GLN A 352 5.09 12.27 -32.11
N VAL A 353 4.01 11.72 -31.54
CA VAL A 353 4.00 11.29 -30.13
C VAL A 353 4.64 9.92 -30.01
N LEU A 354 5.80 9.84 -29.36
CA LEU A 354 6.57 8.61 -29.16
C LEU A 354 6.11 7.84 -27.93
N LYS A 355 5.73 8.55 -26.87
CA LYS A 355 5.22 7.99 -25.61
C LYS A 355 4.37 9.03 -24.90
N VAL A 356 3.19 8.65 -24.40
CA VAL A 356 2.41 9.47 -23.47
C VAL A 356 2.64 8.94 -22.06
N PHE A 357 2.78 9.85 -21.10
CA PHE A 357 2.78 9.53 -19.68
C PHE A 357 1.39 9.81 -19.14
N ASP A 358 0.68 8.75 -18.76
CA ASP A 358 -0.62 8.82 -18.09
C ASP A 358 -0.54 8.04 -16.77
N PRO A 359 -0.47 8.72 -15.62
CA PRO A 359 -0.45 10.19 -15.46
C PRO A 359 0.89 10.83 -15.89
N PRO A 360 0.94 12.16 -16.19
CA PRO A 360 2.16 12.85 -16.58
C PRO A 360 3.24 12.81 -15.48
N LEU A 361 4.51 12.77 -15.88
CA LEU A 361 5.61 12.65 -14.94
C LEU A 361 6.03 14.03 -14.39
N PRO A 362 6.06 14.24 -13.06
CA PRO A 362 6.46 15.52 -12.48
C PRO A 362 7.96 15.78 -12.64
N VAL A 363 8.31 16.92 -13.25
CA VAL A 363 9.68 17.33 -13.58
C VAL A 363 9.91 18.82 -13.33
N LYS A 364 10.97 19.16 -12.60
CA LYS A 364 11.33 20.56 -12.36
C LYS A 364 12.13 21.11 -13.55
N VAL A 365 11.53 22.02 -14.32
CA VAL A 365 12.18 22.71 -15.45
C VAL A 365 12.92 23.98 -14.94
N PRO A 366 14.13 24.31 -15.45
CA PRO A 366 14.82 25.57 -15.12
C PRO A 366 14.02 26.82 -15.54
N LYS A 367 14.12 27.91 -14.77
CA LYS A 367 13.51 29.20 -15.15
C LYS A 367 14.24 29.78 -16.38
N GLY A 368 13.48 30.36 -17.32
CA GLY A 368 14.01 31.00 -18.54
C GLY A 368 14.12 30.11 -19.79
N VAL A 369 13.57 28.88 -19.75
CA VAL A 369 13.48 28.02 -20.95
C VAL A 369 12.32 28.53 -21.82
N GLN A 370 12.61 28.96 -23.05
CA GLN A 370 11.59 29.43 -23.99
C GLN A 370 11.10 28.35 -24.96
N VAL A 371 12.00 27.45 -25.41
CA VAL A 371 11.67 26.43 -26.42
C VAL A 371 12.31 25.09 -26.11
N PHE A 372 13.64 25.00 -26.04
CA PHE A 372 14.33 23.72 -25.76
C PHE A 372 15.12 23.75 -24.45
N VAL A 373 15.17 22.61 -23.75
CA VAL A 373 15.93 22.44 -22.50
C VAL A 373 16.69 21.12 -22.49
N SER A 374 17.95 21.13 -22.05
CA SER A 374 18.73 19.90 -21.88
C SER A 374 18.19 19.06 -20.73
N SER A 375 18.04 17.75 -20.94
CA SER A 375 17.56 16.80 -19.94
C SER A 375 18.45 16.69 -18.70
N LYS A 376 19.74 17.05 -18.80
CA LYS A 376 20.66 17.17 -17.65
C LYS A 376 20.23 18.26 -16.67
N LYS A 377 19.52 19.29 -17.14
CA LYS A 377 19.01 20.39 -16.30
C LYS A 377 17.63 20.07 -15.69
N LEU A 378 16.97 19.01 -16.14
CA LEU A 378 15.67 18.55 -15.61
C LEU A 378 15.87 17.75 -14.32
N LYS A 379 15.10 18.06 -13.28
CA LYS A 379 15.10 17.30 -12.01
C LYS A 379 13.78 16.55 -11.83
N TRP A 380 13.81 15.24 -12.00
CA TRP A 380 12.66 14.33 -11.86
C TRP A 380 12.29 14.08 -10.39
N LYS A 381 10.99 14.12 -10.03
CA LYS A 381 10.48 13.74 -8.70
C LYS A 381 10.14 12.22 -8.66
N LYS A 382 10.07 11.62 -7.47
CA LYS A 382 9.82 10.17 -7.25
C LYS A 382 8.38 9.79 -7.65
N GLU A 383 8.15 8.54 -8.07
CA GLU A 383 6.81 8.01 -8.39
C GLU A 383 5.85 8.18 -7.21
N PHE A 384 4.75 8.88 -7.48
CA PHE A 384 3.66 9.16 -6.59
C PHE A 384 2.53 8.12 -6.84
N SER A 385 1.80 7.72 -5.80
CA SER A 385 0.60 6.90 -5.95
C SER A 385 -0.52 7.69 -6.65
N LEU A 386 -1.59 7.03 -7.12
CA LEU A 386 -2.77 7.72 -7.66
C LEU A 386 -3.36 8.74 -6.66
N LEU A 387 -3.23 8.46 -5.35
CA LEU A 387 -3.61 9.38 -4.27
C LEU A 387 -2.70 10.62 -4.18
N ASP A 388 -1.40 10.43 -4.41
CA ASP A 388 -0.44 11.52 -4.39
C ASP A 388 -0.56 12.41 -5.65
N LEU A 389 -1.03 11.84 -6.77
CA LEU A 389 -1.39 12.56 -8.01
C LEU A 389 -2.72 13.33 -7.87
N LEU A 390 -3.70 12.78 -7.17
CA LEU A 390 -4.91 13.50 -6.75
C LEU A 390 -4.57 14.67 -5.80
N SER A 391 -3.50 14.55 -5.00
CA SER A 391 -2.93 15.68 -4.25
C SER A 391 -1.95 16.55 -5.06
N TYR A 392 -1.63 16.16 -6.30
CA TYR A 392 -0.78 16.89 -7.24
C TYR A 392 -1.60 17.80 -8.17
N GLU A 393 -2.90 17.51 -8.34
CA GLU A 393 -3.87 18.42 -8.98
C GLU A 393 -4.04 19.76 -8.24
N THR A 394 -3.47 19.91 -7.05
CA THR A 394 -3.40 21.19 -6.33
C THR A 394 -2.17 22.06 -6.63
N GLU A 395 -1.33 21.73 -7.62
CA GLU A 395 -0.23 22.59 -8.10
C GLU A 395 -0.37 22.97 -9.59
N ILE A 396 -1.56 23.41 -10.05
CA ILE A 396 -1.76 24.05 -11.38
C ILE A 396 -1.98 25.57 -11.18
N PRO A 397 -0.98 26.44 -11.41
CA PRO A 397 -1.12 27.89 -11.18
C PRO A 397 -1.99 28.62 -12.23
N GLU A 398 -2.11 28.11 -13.46
CA GLU A 398 -2.78 28.82 -14.57
C GLU A 398 -4.32 28.70 -14.52
N VAL A 399 -4.86 27.52 -14.16
CA VAL A 399 -6.31 27.39 -13.89
C VAL A 399 -6.71 28.14 -12.62
N PHE A 400 -5.76 28.34 -11.70
CA PHE A 400 -5.96 29.15 -10.50
C PHE A 400 -6.06 30.65 -10.79
N LEU A 401 -5.60 31.13 -11.94
CA LEU A 401 -5.67 32.54 -12.36
C LEU A 401 -7.02 32.85 -13.02
N GLU A 402 -7.51 32.00 -13.92
CA GLU A 402 -8.85 32.12 -14.50
C GLU A 402 -9.94 31.95 -13.43
N ILE A 403 -9.79 30.97 -12.53
CA ILE A 403 -10.69 30.80 -11.39
C ILE A 403 -10.57 31.99 -10.41
N ARG A 404 -9.38 32.61 -10.25
CA ARG A 404 -9.21 33.80 -9.40
C ARG A 404 -9.83 35.06 -10.02
N GLU A 405 -9.79 35.21 -11.34
CA GLU A 405 -10.43 36.32 -12.06
C GLU A 405 -11.94 36.15 -12.04
N GLU A 406 -12.45 34.92 -12.20
CA GLU A 406 -13.87 34.60 -12.11
C GLU A 406 -14.41 34.68 -10.66
N LEU A 407 -13.60 34.32 -9.66
CA LEU A 407 -13.97 34.49 -8.24
C LEU A 407 -13.82 35.95 -7.79
N SER A 408 -12.88 36.73 -8.33
CA SER A 408 -12.78 38.18 -8.07
C SER A 408 -13.91 38.96 -8.74
N SER A 409 -14.31 38.58 -9.97
CA SER A 409 -15.46 39.19 -10.65
C SER A 409 -16.77 38.90 -9.93
N ARG A 410 -16.85 37.77 -9.21
CA ARG A 410 -17.98 37.35 -8.37
C ARG A 410 -17.85 37.69 -6.88
N GLY A 411 -16.78 38.40 -6.46
CA GLY A 411 -16.62 38.94 -5.11
C GLY A 411 -16.22 37.94 -4.01
N VAL A 412 -15.56 36.82 -4.34
CA VAL A 412 -15.18 35.77 -3.38
C VAL A 412 -13.66 35.79 -3.13
N SER A 413 -13.21 36.01 -1.89
CA SER A 413 -11.77 36.07 -1.53
C SER A 413 -11.21 34.72 -1.06
N TYR A 414 -10.03 34.31 -1.55
CA TYR A 414 -9.31 33.11 -1.07
C TYR A 414 -7.80 33.37 -0.89
N HIS A 415 -7.16 32.78 0.13
CA HIS A 415 -5.73 32.97 0.47
C HIS A 415 -4.91 31.68 0.37
N LEU A 416 -3.88 31.65 -0.48
CA LEU A 416 -2.85 30.59 -0.53
C LEU A 416 -1.47 31.21 -0.82
N GLU A 417 -0.66 31.39 0.23
CA GLU A 417 0.74 31.82 0.12
C GLU A 417 1.67 30.61 0.21
N GLY A 418 2.42 30.33 -0.86
CA GLY A 418 3.54 29.40 -0.69
C GLY A 418 4.30 28.94 -1.93
N LEU A 419 4.60 29.78 -2.93
CA LEU A 419 5.49 29.35 -4.04
C LEU A 419 6.28 30.51 -4.70
N ILE A 420 7.28 31.09 -4.01
CA ILE A 420 8.36 31.86 -4.68
C ILE A 420 9.74 31.38 -4.20
N LYS A 421 10.59 30.97 -5.15
CA LYS A 421 12.01 30.64 -4.99
C LYS A 421 12.84 31.94 -5.02
N GLU A 422 13.63 32.18 -3.99
CA GLU A 422 14.87 32.98 -4.08
C GLU A 422 16.00 32.29 -3.31
N SER A 423 17.16 32.18 -3.97
CA SER A 423 18.38 31.60 -3.43
C SER A 423 19.18 32.64 -2.65
N THR A 424 19.34 32.37 -1.35
CA THR A 424 20.54 32.57 -0.52
C THR A 424 21.63 33.55 -0.99
N LYS A 425 21.55 34.80 -0.51
CA LYS A 425 22.55 35.33 0.45
C LYS A 425 22.16 36.59 1.21
N ASP A 426 21.07 37.27 0.85
CA ASP A 426 20.52 38.37 1.67
C ASP A 426 19.08 38.68 1.21
N TRP A 427 18.16 37.73 1.42
CA TRP A 427 16.83 37.78 0.81
C TRP A 427 16.02 39.00 1.25
N VAL A 428 16.25 39.50 2.47
CA VAL A 428 15.65 40.74 2.99
C VAL A 428 16.09 41.92 2.13
N LYS A 429 17.40 42.09 1.91
CA LYS A 429 17.94 43.16 1.05
C LYS A 429 17.55 42.99 -0.42
N SER A 430 17.50 41.76 -0.92
CA SER A 430 17.03 41.47 -2.29
C SER A 430 15.58 41.90 -2.48
N TYR A 431 14.71 41.58 -1.51
CA TYR A 431 13.31 41.98 -1.54
C TYR A 431 13.18 43.51 -1.48
N ILE A 432 13.87 44.17 -0.55
CA ILE A 432 13.87 45.63 -0.41
C ILE A 432 14.39 46.32 -1.70
N LYS A 433 15.44 45.79 -2.33
CA LYS A 433 15.98 46.34 -3.58
C LYS A 433 15.02 46.22 -4.76
N ASN A 434 14.14 45.21 -4.76
CA ASN A 434 13.19 44.97 -5.83
C ASN A 434 11.78 45.48 -5.51
N LEU A 435 11.56 46.17 -4.38
CA LEU A 435 10.22 46.57 -3.92
C LEU A 435 9.48 47.44 -4.95
N GLU A 436 10.22 48.34 -5.62
CA GLU A 436 9.69 49.20 -6.69
C GLU A 436 9.14 48.42 -7.89
N LYS A 437 9.62 47.18 -8.12
CA LYS A 437 9.19 46.34 -9.25
C LYS A 437 7.88 45.60 -8.99
N TYR A 438 7.49 45.42 -7.73
CA TYR A 438 6.23 44.74 -7.39
C TYR A 438 5.06 45.68 -7.58
N THR A 439 3.86 45.16 -7.86
CA THR A 439 2.66 45.98 -8.01
C THR A 439 2.17 46.51 -6.66
N ARG A 440 1.38 47.58 -6.66
CA ARG A 440 0.78 48.14 -5.43
C ARG A 440 0.00 47.09 -4.64
N ALA A 441 -0.73 46.22 -5.34
CA ALA A 441 -1.49 45.13 -4.72
C ALA A 441 -0.56 44.11 -4.06
N GLN A 442 0.53 43.71 -4.74
CA GLN A 442 1.51 42.75 -4.20
C GLN A 442 2.19 43.30 -2.93
N VAL A 443 2.66 44.54 -2.97
CA VAL A 443 3.29 45.19 -1.80
C VAL A 443 2.29 45.36 -0.65
N GLY A 444 1.01 45.61 -0.96
CA GLY A 444 -0.07 45.65 0.02
C GLY A 444 -0.38 44.29 0.65
N ASP A 445 -0.30 43.21 -0.12
CA ASP A 445 -0.46 41.86 0.40
C ASP A 445 0.75 41.45 1.25
N ASP A 446 1.97 41.77 0.81
CA ASP A 446 3.20 41.55 1.58
C ASP A 446 3.17 42.27 2.95
N TRP A 447 2.53 43.45 3.03
CA TRP A 447 2.29 44.14 4.31
C TRP A 447 1.47 43.29 5.27
N ARG A 448 0.38 42.67 4.79
CA ARG A 448 -0.47 41.76 5.59
C ARG A 448 0.31 40.53 6.07
N ILE A 449 1.18 39.98 5.21
CA ILE A 449 2.01 38.80 5.51
C ILE A 449 3.00 39.09 6.63
N VAL A 450 3.72 40.20 6.55
CA VAL A 450 4.76 40.57 7.52
C VAL A 450 4.16 40.82 8.91
N LEU A 451 2.96 41.42 8.98
CA LEU A 451 2.19 41.56 10.22
C LEU A 451 1.85 40.20 10.84
N GLY A 452 1.49 39.21 10.02
CA GLY A 452 1.22 37.83 10.42
C GLY A 452 2.46 37.08 10.92
N TRP A 453 3.60 37.26 10.26
CA TRP A 453 4.88 36.68 10.67
C TRP A 453 5.33 37.22 12.03
N TYR A 454 5.30 38.54 12.22
CA TYR A 454 5.66 39.18 13.49
C TYR A 454 4.78 38.67 14.64
N SER A 455 3.47 38.58 14.40
CA SER A 455 2.50 38.05 15.37
C SER A 455 2.78 36.61 15.78
N SER A 456 3.22 35.77 14.83
CA SER A 456 3.56 34.37 15.10
C SER A 456 4.87 34.21 15.86
N LEU A 457 5.88 35.03 15.55
CA LEU A 457 7.17 35.03 16.26
C LEU A 457 7.00 35.49 17.72
N LYS A 458 6.21 36.54 17.99
CA LYS A 458 5.92 37.02 19.35
C LYS A 458 5.16 36.01 20.21
N ARG A 459 4.47 35.05 19.59
CA ARG A 459 3.79 33.92 20.25
C ARG A 459 4.72 32.71 20.48
N GLY A 460 6.03 32.87 20.28
CA GLY A 460 7.02 31.82 20.52
C GLY A 460 7.18 30.80 19.41
N LYS A 461 6.55 31.00 18.23
CA LYS A 461 6.71 30.09 17.08
C LYS A 461 8.03 30.39 16.37
N LYS A 462 8.73 29.36 15.89
CA LYS A 462 9.90 29.50 15.01
C LYS A 462 9.44 29.48 13.56
N LEU A 463 9.72 30.55 12.82
CA LEU A 463 9.40 30.66 11.39
C LEU A 463 10.66 30.53 10.54
N TYR A 464 10.49 29.94 9.36
CA TYR A 464 11.58 29.73 8.41
C TYR A 464 11.12 30.09 6.99
N LYS A 465 12.02 30.70 6.21
CA LYS A 465 11.80 31.02 4.80
C LYS A 465 12.52 30.01 3.90
N GLY A 466 11.78 29.49 2.91
CA GLY A 466 12.31 28.61 1.87
C GLY A 466 12.63 27.17 2.33
N LYS A 467 12.94 26.29 1.36
CA LYS A 467 13.22 24.86 1.61
C LYS A 467 14.53 24.60 2.37
N GLU A 468 15.43 25.57 2.42
CA GLU A 468 16.69 25.51 3.19
C GLU A 468 16.50 25.89 4.67
N LYS A 469 15.25 26.20 5.08
CA LYS A 469 14.87 26.60 6.44
C LYS A 469 15.72 27.75 6.99
N ILE A 470 15.75 28.87 6.28
CA ILE A 470 16.42 30.08 6.76
C ILE A 470 15.55 30.71 7.86
N PRO A 471 16.02 30.92 9.09
CA PRO A 471 15.18 31.45 10.16
C PRO A 471 14.73 32.89 9.85
N ILE A 472 13.45 33.18 10.07
CA ILE A 472 12.89 34.54 10.01
C ILE A 472 12.94 35.12 11.43
N THR A 473 13.55 36.27 11.60
CA THR A 473 13.67 36.95 12.89
C THR A 473 12.70 38.12 13.03
N ILE A 474 12.52 38.59 14.27
CA ILE A 474 11.73 39.79 14.57
C ILE A 474 12.32 41.02 13.85
N LYS A 475 13.66 41.09 13.76
CA LYS A 475 14.38 42.18 13.10
C LYS A 475 14.11 42.19 11.59
N ASP A 476 14.09 41.01 10.95
CA ASP A 476 13.76 40.91 9.52
C ASP A 476 12.34 41.44 9.24
N CYS A 477 11.37 41.12 10.10
CA CYS A 477 10.00 41.62 9.96
C CYS A 477 9.91 43.15 10.12
N GLN A 478 10.71 43.73 11.02
CA GLN A 478 10.80 45.17 11.22
C GLN A 478 11.43 45.90 10.02
N GLU A 479 12.51 45.37 9.47
CA GLU A 479 13.21 45.94 8.31
C GLU A 479 12.34 45.89 7.04
N ILE A 480 11.71 44.74 6.78
CA ILE A 480 10.81 44.57 5.63
C ILE A 480 9.56 45.43 5.79
N GLY A 481 8.93 45.40 6.96
CA GLY A 481 7.70 46.16 7.22
C GLY A 481 7.91 47.66 7.04
N LEU A 482 9.05 48.20 7.50
CA LEU A 482 9.38 49.61 7.31
C LEU A 482 9.55 49.97 5.82
N ALA A 483 10.24 49.13 5.04
CA ALA A 483 10.45 49.35 3.61
C ALA A 483 9.13 49.30 2.82
N ILE A 484 8.26 48.34 3.13
CA ILE A 484 6.94 48.18 2.52
C ILE A 484 6.06 49.41 2.79
N VAL A 485 5.97 49.87 4.04
CA VAL A 485 5.11 51.02 4.37
C VAL A 485 5.60 52.28 3.66
N LYS A 486 6.92 52.54 3.62
CA LYS A 486 7.47 53.68 2.87
C LYS A 486 7.12 53.64 1.38
N GLU A 487 7.24 52.47 0.77
CA GLU A 487 6.92 52.29 -0.66
C GLU A 487 5.42 52.45 -0.94
N LEU A 488 4.56 51.94 -0.05
CA LEU A 488 3.10 52.13 -0.17
C LEU A 488 2.71 53.60 -0.03
N ILE A 489 3.35 54.36 0.88
CA ILE A 489 3.14 55.81 1.01
C ILE A 489 3.55 56.53 -0.27
N LYS A 490 4.72 56.19 -0.83
CA LYS A 490 5.21 56.72 -2.11
C LYS A 490 4.21 56.49 -3.25
N ARG A 491 3.45 55.38 -3.20
CA ARG A 491 2.41 55.00 -4.17
C ARG A 491 1.01 55.55 -3.86
N GLY A 492 0.90 56.47 -2.90
CA GLY A 492 -0.38 57.09 -2.52
C GLY A 492 -1.35 56.14 -1.82
N CYS A 493 -0.86 55.06 -1.20
CA CYS A 493 -1.70 54.19 -0.39
C CYS A 493 -2.05 54.83 0.93
N THR A 494 -3.31 54.73 1.33
CA THR A 494 -3.79 55.15 2.63
C THR A 494 -3.94 53.96 3.58
N PHE A 495 -3.62 54.16 4.86
CA PHE A 495 -3.65 53.12 5.88
C PHE A 495 -4.86 53.26 6.82
N ASN A 496 -5.30 52.14 7.38
CA ASN A 496 -6.30 52.14 8.45
C ASN A 496 -5.62 52.50 9.78
N ALA A 497 -6.38 53.03 10.75
CA ALA A 497 -5.85 53.34 12.08
C ALA A 497 -5.23 52.09 12.76
N PRO A 498 -4.14 52.20 13.54
CA PRO A 498 -3.51 51.04 14.18
C PRO A 498 -4.44 50.25 15.10
N SER A 499 -5.45 50.91 15.68
CA SER A 499 -6.50 50.29 16.51
C SER A 499 -7.32 49.24 15.75
N THR A 500 -7.38 49.30 14.41
CA THR A 500 -8.09 48.30 13.59
C THR A 500 -7.29 47.01 13.40
N TYR A 501 -6.04 46.95 13.87
CA TYR A 501 -5.18 45.77 13.75
C TYR A 501 -5.15 44.96 15.05
N LYS A 502 -5.03 43.63 14.94
CA LYS A 502 -4.89 42.72 16.09
C LYS A 502 -3.61 43.03 16.90
N LYS A 503 -3.61 42.77 18.21
CA LYS A 503 -2.55 43.13 19.20
C LYS A 503 -1.10 43.17 18.66
N TYR A 504 -0.56 42.06 18.15
CA TYR A 504 0.85 42.00 17.72
C TYR A 504 1.11 42.60 16.32
N ALA A 505 0.11 42.62 15.44
CA ALA A 505 0.17 43.34 14.18
C ALA A 505 0.16 44.85 14.42
N ARG A 506 -0.68 45.29 15.36
CA ARG A 506 -0.71 46.67 15.86
C ARG A 506 0.62 47.09 16.47
N GLU A 507 1.24 46.26 17.31
CA GLU A 507 2.57 46.53 17.90
C GLU A 507 3.64 46.81 16.83
N LEU A 508 3.69 46.01 15.76
CA LEU A 508 4.63 46.22 14.65
C LEU A 508 4.31 47.51 13.88
N PHE A 509 3.03 47.79 13.60
CA PHE A 509 2.66 48.99 12.87
C PHE A 509 2.92 50.28 13.67
N GLU A 510 2.62 50.28 14.97
CA GLU A 510 2.96 51.38 15.89
C GLU A 510 4.49 51.62 15.95
N TRP A 511 5.29 50.56 15.93
CA TRP A 511 6.75 50.67 15.83
C TRP A 511 7.19 51.32 14.51
N ILE A 512 6.56 50.97 13.39
CA ILE A 512 6.86 51.56 12.07
C ILE A 512 6.45 53.03 12.01
N ILE A 513 5.29 53.40 12.56
CA ILE A 513 4.81 54.80 12.63
C ILE A 513 5.82 55.67 13.39
N LYS A 514 6.38 55.16 14.50
CA LYS A 514 7.44 55.87 15.24
C LYS A 514 8.72 56.04 14.40
N LYS A 515 9.07 55.08 13.54
CA LYS A 515 10.27 55.12 12.68
C LYS A 515 10.11 55.98 11.43
N ILE A 516 8.90 56.15 10.91
CA ILE A 516 8.61 57.03 9.76
C ILE A 516 8.48 58.50 10.19
N GLY A 517 8.31 58.75 11.49
CA GLY A 517 8.34 60.09 12.08
C GLY A 517 6.99 60.59 12.57
N GLY A 518 6.10 59.69 12.99
CA GLY A 518 4.83 60.02 13.66
C GLY A 518 3.59 59.81 12.78
N ILE A 519 2.41 59.95 13.40
CA ILE A 519 1.08 59.73 12.79
C ILE A 519 0.85 60.67 11.59
N GLU A 520 1.41 61.87 11.64
CA GLU A 520 1.27 62.93 10.63
C GLU A 520 1.83 62.54 9.26
N LYS A 521 2.88 61.71 9.24
CA LYS A 521 3.57 61.28 8.00
C LYS A 521 2.95 60.06 7.35
N ILE A 522 1.89 59.50 7.95
CA ILE A 522 1.15 58.38 7.37
C ILE A 522 -0.12 58.94 6.70
N PRO A 523 -0.32 58.70 5.40
CA PRO A 523 -1.59 58.97 4.74
C PRO A 523 -2.65 57.99 5.28
N TRP A 524 -3.66 58.51 5.96
CA TRP A 524 -4.75 57.70 6.53
C TRP A 524 -5.94 57.65 5.58
N LYS A 525 -6.72 56.56 5.64
CA LYS A 525 -8.01 56.54 4.96
C LYS A 525 -8.92 57.61 5.57
N LYS A 526 -9.80 58.18 4.74
CA LYS A 526 -10.69 59.29 5.11
C LYS A 526 -11.45 58.93 6.41
N GLY A 527 -11.32 59.79 7.43
CA GLY A 527 -11.93 59.58 8.76
C GLY A 527 -11.20 58.62 9.70
N GLN A 528 -10.03 58.09 9.34
CA GLN A 528 -9.28 57.12 10.15
C GLN A 528 -7.91 57.63 10.65
N LYS A 529 -7.63 58.94 10.56
CA LYS A 529 -6.44 59.52 11.20
C LYS A 529 -6.62 59.42 12.73
N PRO A 530 -5.80 58.63 13.46
CA PRO A 530 -5.90 58.56 14.91
C PRO A 530 -5.35 59.85 15.51
N GLU A 531 -6.06 60.47 16.46
CA GLU A 531 -5.54 61.66 17.18
C GLU A 531 -4.31 61.33 18.02
N LYS A 532 -4.29 60.12 18.62
CA LYS A 532 -3.18 59.52 19.38
C LYS A 532 -3.22 57.99 19.23
N LEU A 533 -2.10 57.29 19.44
CA LEU A 533 -2.04 55.82 19.43
C LEU A 533 -2.72 55.26 20.70
N GLU A 534 -4.06 55.09 20.70
CA GLU A 534 -4.83 54.67 21.88
C GLU A 534 -5.27 53.20 21.86
N ASN A 535 -5.17 52.51 23.00
CA ASN A 535 -5.75 51.19 23.30
C ASN A 535 -7.21 51.34 23.75
N LYS A 536 -8.22 50.77 23.07
CA LYS A 536 -9.62 50.80 23.54
C LYS A 536 -10.42 49.50 23.38
N LYS A 537 -11.13 49.16 24.46
CA LYS A 537 -12.11 48.07 24.67
C LYS A 537 -13.45 48.39 23.95
N ILE A 538 -14.16 47.38 23.46
CA ILE A 538 -15.51 47.49 22.87
C ILE A 538 -16.57 47.45 23.98
N ASP A 539 -17.55 48.37 23.95
CA ASP A 539 -18.71 48.40 24.87
C ASP A 539 -19.78 47.37 24.43
N PRO A 540 -20.05 46.33 25.23
CA PRO A 540 -20.96 45.25 24.86
C PRO A 540 -22.42 45.68 24.68
N SER A 541 -22.83 46.79 25.31
CA SER A 541 -24.23 47.26 25.27
C SER A 541 -24.57 48.06 24.01
N LYS A 542 -23.55 48.48 23.23
CA LYS A 542 -23.70 49.41 22.09
C LYS A 542 -23.15 48.86 20.78
N VAL A 543 -22.98 47.54 20.69
CA VAL A 543 -22.46 46.89 19.48
C VAL A 543 -23.27 47.31 18.25
N THR A 544 -22.56 47.70 17.20
CA THR A 544 -23.13 48.01 15.88
C THR A 544 -23.00 46.82 14.93
N ARG A 545 -23.67 46.87 13.78
CA ARG A 545 -23.65 45.79 12.78
C ARG A 545 -22.23 45.49 12.28
N GLU A 546 -21.44 46.54 12.07
CA GLU A 546 -20.04 46.44 11.62
C GLU A 546 -19.13 45.87 12.71
N GLN A 547 -19.58 45.89 13.97
CA GLN A 547 -18.80 45.42 15.10
C GLN A 547 -19.03 43.94 15.44
N LEU A 548 -20.03 43.30 14.82
CA LEU A 548 -20.37 41.89 15.05
C LEU A 548 -19.19 40.95 14.77
N GLU A 549 -18.39 41.24 13.74
CA GLU A 549 -17.22 40.43 13.36
C GLU A 549 -16.08 40.45 14.39
N PHE A 550 -16.09 41.40 15.34
CA PHE A 550 -15.10 41.46 16.41
C PHE A 550 -15.53 40.71 17.68
N ILE A 551 -16.75 40.17 17.70
CA ILE A 551 -17.23 39.33 18.79
C ILE A 551 -16.75 37.90 18.54
N ASP A 552 -15.70 37.51 19.25
CA ASP A 552 -15.13 36.17 19.20
C ASP A 552 -15.08 35.54 20.61
N ALA A 553 -14.71 34.26 20.68
CA ALA A 553 -14.63 33.55 21.96
C ALA A 553 -13.65 34.20 22.98
N PRO A 554 -12.44 34.67 22.61
CA PRO A 554 -11.58 35.45 23.51
C PRO A 554 -12.21 36.74 24.03
N TYR A 555 -12.91 37.49 23.19
CA TYR A 555 -13.60 38.72 23.61
C TYR A 555 -14.72 38.40 24.60
N CYS A 556 -15.59 37.43 24.30
CA CYS A 556 -16.67 37.02 25.19
C CYS A 556 -16.14 36.54 26.56
N LYS A 557 -15.02 35.79 26.57
CA LYS A 557 -14.33 35.35 27.81
C LYS A 557 -13.79 36.52 28.63
N SER A 558 -13.49 37.66 28.02
CA SER A 558 -12.96 38.85 28.70
C SER A 558 -14.04 39.72 29.35
N LEU A 559 -15.32 39.52 28.99
CA LEU A 559 -16.45 40.26 29.54
C LEU A 559 -16.88 39.73 30.91
N SER A 560 -17.43 40.60 31.75
CA SER A 560 -18.16 40.19 32.97
C SER A 560 -19.55 39.62 32.64
N ASP A 561 -20.18 38.94 33.59
CA ASP A 561 -21.51 38.34 33.37
C ASP A 561 -22.59 39.37 33.04
N LYS A 562 -22.50 40.57 33.65
CA LYS A 562 -23.39 41.71 33.37
C LYS A 562 -23.20 42.24 31.95
N GLU A 563 -21.95 42.33 31.51
CA GLU A 563 -21.58 42.76 30.16
C GLU A 563 -21.99 41.74 29.10
N LEU A 564 -21.88 40.45 29.40
CA LEU A 564 -22.25 39.36 28.50
C LEU A 564 -23.77 39.28 28.30
N LYS A 565 -24.55 39.48 29.38
CA LYS A 565 -26.02 39.64 29.28
C LYS A 565 -26.42 40.86 28.46
N ALA A 566 -25.72 41.99 28.64
CA ALA A 566 -25.95 43.20 27.86
C ALA A 566 -25.65 42.99 26.37
N LEU A 567 -24.57 42.26 26.06
CA LEU A 567 -24.22 41.87 24.70
C LEU A 567 -25.31 41.01 24.07
N ASN A 568 -25.75 39.97 24.78
CA ASN A 568 -26.79 39.07 24.30
C ASN A 568 -28.08 39.83 23.97
N LYS A 569 -28.57 40.66 24.90
CA LYS A 569 -29.73 41.52 24.67
C LYS A 569 -29.55 42.40 23.43
N ARG A 570 -28.35 42.98 23.27
CA ARG A 570 -28.02 43.84 22.14
C ARG A 570 -28.03 43.09 20.80
N LEU A 571 -27.60 41.83 20.76
CA LEU A 571 -27.64 40.99 19.56
C LEU A 571 -29.09 40.70 19.14
N HIS A 572 -29.98 40.39 20.08
CA HIS A 572 -31.41 40.22 19.78
C HIS A 572 -32.08 41.53 19.34
N GLU A 573 -31.72 42.68 19.91
CA GLU A 573 -32.18 43.99 19.40
C GLU A 573 -31.73 44.24 17.95
N LEU A 574 -30.49 43.88 17.61
CA LEU A 574 -29.98 43.98 16.25
C LEU A 574 -30.72 43.02 15.32
N TYR A 575 -31.00 41.79 15.75
CA TYR A 575 -31.81 40.84 14.98
C TYR A 575 -33.19 41.42 14.64
N ARG A 576 -33.89 41.99 15.63
CA ARG A 576 -35.21 42.62 15.41
C ARG A 576 -35.14 43.81 14.46
N LYS A 577 -34.05 44.59 14.48
CA LYS A 577 -33.85 45.70 13.53
C LYS A 577 -33.49 45.23 12.13
N ILE A 578 -32.76 44.14 11.99
CA ILE A 578 -32.32 43.59 10.70
C ILE A 578 -33.43 42.76 10.04
N GLY A 579 -34.29 42.12 10.83
CA GLY A 579 -35.43 41.32 10.38
C GLY A 579 -35.06 39.93 9.84
N LYS A 580 -33.78 39.57 9.79
CA LYS A 580 -33.28 38.26 9.38
C LYS A 580 -31.97 37.91 10.09
N VAL A 581 -31.71 36.62 10.23
CA VAL A 581 -30.41 36.13 10.74
C VAL A 581 -29.37 36.29 9.63
N ILE A 582 -28.28 36.98 9.95
CA ILE A 582 -27.12 37.13 9.06
C ILE A 582 -25.91 36.48 9.72
N GLU A 583 -25.03 35.89 8.93
CA GLU A 583 -23.88 35.10 9.41
C GLU A 583 -23.02 35.81 10.49
N PRO A 584 -22.69 37.13 10.40
CA PRO A 584 -21.95 37.79 11.48
C PRO A 584 -22.73 37.88 12.80
N LEU A 585 -24.06 38.02 12.73
CA LEU A 585 -24.95 38.11 13.89
C LEU A 585 -25.15 36.73 14.53
N GLU A 586 -25.30 35.71 13.69
CA GLU A 586 -25.38 34.30 14.08
C GLU A 586 -24.11 33.86 14.80
N ASN A 587 -22.93 34.10 14.19
CA ASN A 587 -21.64 33.79 14.79
C ASN A 587 -21.40 34.52 16.12
N ALA A 588 -21.70 35.83 16.18
CA ALA A 588 -21.58 36.60 17.41
C ALA A 588 -22.49 36.06 18.53
N HIS A 589 -23.71 35.64 18.18
CA HIS A 589 -24.65 35.05 19.13
C HIS A 589 -24.20 33.66 19.59
N ILE A 590 -23.69 32.81 18.69
CA ILE A 590 -23.09 31.50 19.05
C ILE A 590 -21.97 31.67 20.08
N PHE A 591 -21.02 32.59 19.87
CA PHE A 591 -19.93 32.80 20.83
C PHE A 591 -20.41 33.37 22.17
N THR A 592 -21.37 34.29 22.13
CA THR A 592 -21.96 34.90 23.33
C THR A 592 -22.73 33.87 24.14
N TRP A 593 -23.56 33.05 23.50
CA TRP A 593 -24.39 32.03 24.14
C TRP A 593 -23.56 30.86 24.67
N ASN A 594 -22.54 30.40 23.94
CA ASN A 594 -21.60 29.39 24.44
C ASN A 594 -20.89 29.85 25.73
N GLU A 595 -20.45 31.11 25.79
CA GLU A 595 -19.82 31.66 26.99
C GLU A 595 -20.84 31.88 28.14
N MET A 596 -22.07 32.30 27.85
CA MET A 596 -23.14 32.38 28.85
C MET A 596 -23.45 31.01 29.44
N ARG A 597 -23.55 29.98 28.59
CA ARG A 597 -23.78 28.59 29.00
C ARG A 597 -22.62 28.07 29.86
N ARG A 598 -21.37 28.35 29.47
CA ARG A 598 -20.17 28.02 30.25
C ARG A 598 -20.21 28.61 31.68
N ARG A 599 -20.85 29.76 31.84
CA ARG A 599 -20.98 30.47 33.13
C ARG A 599 -22.29 30.17 33.86
N GLY A 600 -23.14 29.30 33.32
CA GLY A 600 -24.44 28.98 33.92
C GLY A 600 -25.46 30.12 33.84
N ILE A 601 -25.28 31.05 32.91
CA ILE A 601 -26.21 32.16 32.69
C ILE A 601 -27.36 31.67 31.77
N PRO A 602 -28.63 31.74 32.19
CA PRO A 602 -29.75 31.26 31.38
C PRO A 602 -30.00 32.17 30.16
N GLN A 603 -30.40 31.55 29.04
CA GLN A 603 -30.85 32.26 27.85
C GLN A 603 -32.34 32.60 27.99
N GLU A 604 -32.63 33.87 28.30
CA GLU A 604 -33.99 34.35 28.58
C GLU A 604 -34.74 34.77 27.30
N ILE A 605 -34.03 35.16 26.24
CA ILE A 605 -34.61 35.66 24.98
C ILE A 605 -34.67 34.51 23.97
N TRP A 606 -35.88 34.21 23.50
CA TRP A 606 -36.17 33.19 22.48
C TRP A 606 -36.88 33.85 21.30
N ASP A 607 -36.12 34.12 20.25
CA ASP A 607 -36.62 34.58 18.95
C ASP A 607 -35.87 33.84 17.82
N GLY A 608 -36.14 34.16 16.55
CA GLY A 608 -35.56 33.42 15.43
C GLY A 608 -34.02 33.47 15.36
N LEU A 609 -33.34 34.37 16.10
CA LEU A 609 -31.88 34.30 16.27
C LEU A 609 -31.48 33.14 17.20
N THR A 610 -32.23 32.94 18.29
CA THR A 610 -32.04 31.79 19.18
C THR A 610 -32.34 30.48 18.46
N GLU A 611 -33.43 30.41 17.69
CA GLU A 611 -33.75 29.21 16.89
C GLU A 611 -32.67 28.87 15.88
N ALA A 612 -32.15 29.87 15.15
CA ALA A 612 -31.10 29.67 14.16
C ALA A 612 -29.76 29.21 14.75
N THR A 613 -29.46 29.57 16.00
CA THR A 613 -28.20 29.23 16.67
C THR A 613 -28.33 28.11 17.70
N ALA A 614 -29.55 27.64 17.93
CA ALA A 614 -29.85 26.58 18.90
C ALA A 614 -29.19 25.26 18.48
N LEU A 615 -29.16 24.96 17.18
CA LEU A 615 -28.53 23.74 16.67
C LEU A 615 -27.04 23.70 17.07
N GLU A 616 -26.30 24.75 16.78
CA GLU A 616 -24.86 24.86 17.04
C GLU A 616 -24.54 24.90 18.54
N VAL A 617 -25.35 25.60 19.34
CA VAL A 617 -25.08 25.79 20.78
C VAL A 617 -25.64 24.65 21.63
N ILE A 618 -26.78 24.03 21.25
CA ILE A 618 -27.46 22.99 22.02
C ILE A 618 -27.05 21.58 21.55
N GLU A 619 -27.02 21.29 20.23
CA GLU A 619 -26.70 19.94 19.71
C GLU A 619 -25.19 19.64 19.75
N TYR A 620 -24.32 20.65 19.61
CA TYR A 620 -22.86 20.49 19.65
C TYR A 620 -22.21 21.23 20.82
N PRO A 621 -22.48 20.86 22.09
CA PRO A 621 -21.85 21.52 23.23
C PRO A 621 -20.32 21.37 23.18
N GLU A 622 -19.59 22.48 23.30
CA GLU A 622 -18.18 22.40 23.71
C GLU A 622 -18.10 21.68 25.07
N PRO A 623 -17.22 20.67 25.24
CA PRO A 623 -17.10 19.98 26.52
C PRO A 623 -16.67 20.99 27.60
N GLU A 624 -17.45 21.12 28.69
CA GLU A 624 -17.10 21.99 29.82
C GLU A 624 -15.71 21.63 30.35
N PHE A 625 -14.78 22.59 30.30
CA PHE A 625 -13.41 22.37 30.74
C PHE A 625 -13.39 22.05 32.24
N GLY A 626 -13.12 20.78 32.58
CA GLY A 626 -12.93 20.35 33.96
C GLY A 626 -14.15 19.70 34.64
N LYS A 627 -15.29 19.51 33.95
CA LYS A 627 -16.36 18.63 34.44
C LYS A 627 -16.51 17.41 33.52
N PRO A 628 -16.68 16.19 34.06
CA PRO A 628 -17.07 15.06 33.22
C PRO A 628 -18.38 15.41 32.51
N GLN A 629 -18.52 15.02 31.23
CA GLN A 629 -19.79 15.10 30.53
C GLN A 629 -20.87 14.54 31.45
N LYS A 630 -21.95 15.30 31.67
CA LYS A 630 -23.13 14.79 32.35
C LYS A 630 -23.55 13.53 31.61
N VAL A 631 -23.30 12.37 32.22
CA VAL A 631 -23.93 11.12 31.83
C VAL A 631 -25.42 11.42 31.98
N LEU A 632 -26.16 11.38 30.86
CA LEU A 632 -27.62 11.37 30.89
C LEU A 632 -28.02 10.32 31.93
N SER A 633 -28.96 10.67 32.81
CA SER A 633 -29.36 9.86 33.95
C SER A 633 -29.47 8.37 33.58
N ALA A 634 -29.14 7.50 34.54
CA ALA A 634 -29.17 6.04 34.43
C ALA A 634 -30.53 5.43 34.03
N ASP A 635 -31.53 6.28 33.73
CA ASP A 635 -32.92 5.93 33.48
C ASP A 635 -33.24 5.71 31.97
N GLU A 636 -32.28 5.84 31.06
CA GLU A 636 -32.47 5.57 29.61
C GLU A 636 -31.40 4.63 28.99
N GLU A 637 -30.85 3.67 29.73
CA GLU A 637 -29.98 2.65 29.14
C GLU A 637 -30.79 1.67 28.27
N ARG A 638 -30.44 1.57 26.97
CA ARG A 638 -30.99 0.58 26.05
C ARG A 638 -29.93 -0.46 25.72
N THR A 639 -30.33 -1.73 25.68
CA THR A 639 -29.42 -2.82 25.33
C THR A 639 -29.03 -2.75 23.84
N LEU A 640 -27.88 -3.35 23.48
CA LEU A 640 -27.46 -3.45 22.07
C LEU A 640 -28.54 -4.11 21.20
N GLU A 641 -29.28 -5.07 21.75
CA GLU A 641 -30.34 -5.79 21.06
C GLU A 641 -31.59 -4.93 20.84
N GLU A 642 -32.00 -4.14 21.84
CA GLU A 642 -33.06 -3.13 21.70
C GLU A 642 -32.73 -2.09 20.63
N ILE A 643 -31.48 -1.63 20.58
CA ILE A 643 -31.01 -0.69 19.55
C ILE A 643 -31.00 -1.35 18.17
N ILE A 644 -30.51 -2.58 18.04
CA ILE A 644 -30.53 -3.30 16.77
C ILE A 644 -31.97 -3.51 16.27
N ASN A 645 -32.93 -3.76 17.17
CA ASN A 645 -34.32 -4.01 16.83
C ASN A 645 -35.09 -2.74 16.44
N SER A 646 -34.67 -1.56 16.90
CA SER A 646 -35.29 -0.28 16.51
C SER A 646 -34.95 0.17 15.10
N PHE A 647 -33.91 -0.37 14.46
CA PHE A 647 -33.68 -0.17 13.02
C PHE A 647 -34.76 -0.87 12.15
N PRO A 648 -35.25 -0.28 11.04
CA PRO A 648 -36.25 -0.88 10.15
C PRO A 648 -35.72 -2.08 9.36
N ASP A 649 -36.56 -3.01 8.89
CA ASP A 649 -36.09 -4.20 8.17
C ASP A 649 -35.69 -3.94 6.72
N LYS A 650 -36.21 -2.86 6.14
CA LYS A 650 -35.88 -2.38 4.80
C LYS A 650 -35.85 -0.84 4.83
N ILE A 651 -34.90 -0.24 4.12
CA ILE A 651 -34.84 1.22 3.94
C ILE A 651 -35.09 1.53 2.46
N GLU A 652 -36.23 2.13 2.16
CA GLU A 652 -36.64 2.54 0.82
C GLU A 652 -36.18 3.95 0.48
N ILE A 653 -35.34 4.10 -0.54
CA ILE A 653 -34.90 5.44 -0.98
C ILE A 653 -36.00 6.01 -1.88
N ASN A 654 -36.92 6.78 -1.30
CA ASN A 654 -38.01 7.42 -2.04
C ASN A 654 -37.49 8.66 -2.77
N PHE A 655 -37.14 8.46 -4.04
CA PHE A 655 -36.90 9.53 -5.02
C PHE A 655 -37.90 9.34 -6.17
N PRO A 656 -38.49 10.39 -6.76
CA PRO A 656 -39.64 10.28 -7.68
C PRO A 656 -39.22 9.74 -9.06
N TYR A 657 -38.86 8.45 -9.12
CA TYR A 657 -38.35 7.71 -10.27
C TYR A 657 -36.90 8.07 -10.63
N HIS A 658 -36.10 7.03 -10.89
CA HIS A 658 -34.66 7.14 -11.15
C HIS A 658 -34.29 6.68 -12.56
N ILE A 659 -35.17 5.88 -13.14
CA ILE A 659 -35.11 5.34 -14.49
C ILE A 659 -36.43 5.75 -15.13
N TYR A 660 -36.36 6.45 -16.25
CA TYR A 660 -37.50 6.93 -17.01
C TYR A 660 -37.48 6.27 -18.38
N LEU A 661 -38.63 5.82 -18.87
CA LEU A 661 -38.82 5.59 -20.30
C LEU A 661 -38.90 6.97 -20.96
N VAL A 662 -38.09 7.20 -21.99
CA VAL A 662 -38.02 8.47 -22.71
C VAL A 662 -37.93 8.19 -24.22
N GLY A 663 -37.80 9.25 -25.02
CA GLY A 663 -37.54 9.10 -26.45
C GLY A 663 -38.76 8.73 -27.28
N GLY A 664 -38.51 8.23 -28.49
CA GLY A 664 -39.51 8.16 -29.57
C GLY A 664 -40.73 7.31 -29.26
N VAL A 665 -40.59 6.26 -28.42
CA VAL A 665 -41.70 5.38 -28.02
C VAL A 665 -42.69 6.07 -27.09
N VAL A 666 -42.18 6.93 -26.19
CA VAL A 666 -43.01 7.69 -25.24
C VAL A 666 -43.75 8.81 -25.96
N ASN A 667 -43.08 9.50 -26.89
CA ASN A 667 -43.67 10.63 -27.62
C ASN A 667 -44.71 10.20 -28.68
N ARG A 668 -44.58 8.99 -29.23
CA ARG A 668 -45.49 8.46 -30.25
C ARG A 668 -46.58 7.55 -29.68
N GLU A 669 -46.48 7.22 -28.39
CA GLU A 669 -47.32 6.26 -27.65
C GLU A 669 -47.42 4.86 -28.31
N LYS A 670 -46.53 4.54 -29.25
CA LYS A 670 -46.46 3.24 -29.94
C LYS A 670 -45.04 2.91 -30.36
N ASP A 671 -44.71 1.63 -30.28
CA ASP A 671 -43.44 1.08 -30.75
C ASP A 671 -43.45 0.90 -32.28
N LEU A 672 -42.37 1.27 -32.94
CA LEU A 672 -42.21 1.14 -34.38
C LEU A 672 -41.07 0.17 -34.66
N LYS A 673 -41.29 -0.76 -35.61
CA LYS A 673 -40.23 -1.59 -36.15
C LYS A 673 -39.08 -0.69 -36.61
N ASP A 674 -37.89 -1.03 -36.16
CA ASP A 674 -36.61 -0.38 -36.47
C ASP A 674 -36.30 0.92 -35.69
N HIS A 675 -37.01 1.18 -34.58
CA HIS A 675 -36.63 2.23 -33.62
C HIS A 675 -36.23 1.67 -32.25
N ASP A 676 -35.32 2.38 -31.58
CA ASP A 676 -34.86 2.09 -30.24
C ASP A 676 -35.80 2.65 -29.15
N ILE A 677 -35.80 1.95 -28.01
CA ILE A 677 -36.54 2.35 -26.81
C ILE A 677 -35.53 2.95 -25.83
N ASP A 678 -35.67 4.23 -25.56
CA ASP A 678 -34.73 4.97 -24.72
C ASP A 678 -35.11 4.91 -23.24
N LEU A 679 -34.12 4.59 -22.40
CA LEU A 679 -34.23 4.67 -20.95
C LEU A 679 -33.27 5.74 -20.42
N LEU A 680 -33.82 6.77 -19.78
CA LEU A 680 -33.05 7.80 -19.11
C LEU A 680 -32.81 7.40 -17.65
N PHE A 681 -31.55 7.28 -17.28
CA PHE A 681 -31.12 7.10 -15.89
C PHE A 681 -30.75 8.46 -15.31
N LYS A 682 -31.57 9.00 -14.41
CA LYS A 682 -31.34 10.30 -13.77
C LYS A 682 -30.26 10.16 -12.70
N GLN A 683 -29.04 10.63 -12.95
CA GLN A 683 -27.96 10.63 -11.96
C GLN A 683 -27.54 12.06 -11.58
N PRO A 684 -27.49 12.42 -10.29
CA PRO A 684 -26.67 13.54 -9.81
C PRO A 684 -25.31 13.04 -9.29
N TYR A 685 -24.24 13.82 -9.50
CA TYR A 685 -22.99 13.74 -8.73
C TYR A 685 -23.14 14.61 -7.45
N PRO A 686 -22.72 14.19 -6.23
CA PRO A 686 -22.57 12.86 -5.66
C PRO A 686 -23.74 12.46 -4.71
N PHE A 687 -24.04 11.15 -4.68
CA PHE A 687 -25.18 10.44 -4.04
C PHE A 687 -25.32 10.47 -2.50
N ILE A 688 -24.74 11.45 -1.80
CA ILE A 688 -24.67 11.42 -0.33
C ILE A 688 -25.96 11.95 0.32
N ASN A 689 -26.49 13.10 -0.15
CA ASN A 689 -27.60 13.78 0.53
C ASN A 689 -28.96 13.06 0.46
N PRO A 690 -29.42 12.51 -0.69
CA PRO A 690 -30.72 11.84 -0.76
C PRO A 690 -30.78 10.52 0.00
N THR A 691 -29.67 9.77 -0.01
CA THR A 691 -29.51 8.50 0.71
C THR A 691 -29.54 8.72 2.22
N ILE A 692 -28.77 9.70 2.72
CA ILE A 692 -28.78 10.08 4.15
C ILE A 692 -30.17 10.52 4.59
N LYS A 693 -30.83 11.41 3.83
CA LYS A 693 -32.18 11.87 4.16
C LYS A 693 -33.18 10.72 4.23
N SER A 694 -33.15 9.81 3.27
CA SER A 694 -34.07 8.64 3.25
C SER A 694 -33.79 7.66 4.40
N PHE A 695 -32.51 7.49 4.75
CA PHE A 695 -32.05 6.60 5.83
C PHE A 695 -32.44 7.16 7.21
N LEU A 696 -32.16 8.45 7.46
CA LEU A 696 -32.54 9.12 8.69
C LEU A 696 -34.06 9.24 8.82
N TYR A 697 -34.78 9.57 7.74
CA TYR A 697 -36.24 9.68 7.75
C TYR A 697 -36.93 8.37 8.15
N GLN A 698 -36.52 7.24 7.58
CA GLN A 698 -37.13 5.94 7.92
C GLN A 698 -36.76 5.44 9.32
N ILE A 699 -35.57 5.76 9.81
CA ILE A 699 -35.23 5.47 11.20
C ILE A 699 -36.03 6.38 12.12
N ALA A 700 -36.18 7.66 11.79
CA ALA A 700 -36.97 8.61 12.57
C ALA A 700 -38.45 8.21 12.65
N GLN A 701 -39.03 7.62 11.58
CA GLN A 701 -40.39 7.09 11.63
C GLN A 701 -40.56 5.94 12.64
N LYS A 702 -39.50 5.16 12.88
CA LYS A 702 -39.54 4.01 13.80
C LYS A 702 -39.05 4.36 15.21
N ASP A 703 -38.06 5.22 15.32
CA ASP A 703 -37.42 5.65 16.56
C ASP A 703 -36.75 7.03 16.38
N PRO A 704 -37.51 8.13 16.62
CA PRO A 704 -37.01 9.50 16.46
C PRO A 704 -35.76 9.79 17.32
N LYS A 705 -35.79 9.32 18.59
CA LYS A 705 -34.68 9.49 19.54
C LYS A 705 -33.41 8.77 19.08
N LEU A 706 -33.54 7.62 18.40
CA LEU A 706 -32.38 6.95 17.81
C LEU A 706 -31.84 7.75 16.62
N ALA A 707 -32.70 8.24 15.73
CA ALA A 707 -32.29 8.99 14.54
C ALA A 707 -31.46 10.24 14.90
N GLU A 708 -31.84 10.94 15.96
CA GLU A 708 -31.11 12.10 16.53
C GLU A 708 -29.71 11.74 17.06
N LYS A 709 -29.50 10.48 17.47
CA LYS A 709 -28.23 9.99 18.04
C LYS A 709 -27.29 9.38 17.00
N LEU A 710 -27.68 9.25 15.73
CA LEU A 710 -26.89 8.58 14.70
C LEU A 710 -25.80 9.48 14.09
N HIS A 711 -24.55 9.05 14.24
CA HIS A 711 -23.41 9.60 13.51
C HIS A 711 -23.04 8.68 12.33
N LEU A 712 -23.08 9.21 11.11
CA LEU A 712 -22.77 8.46 9.89
C LEU A 712 -21.29 8.62 9.49
N VAL A 713 -20.56 7.51 9.45
CA VAL A 713 -19.13 7.46 9.10
C VAL A 713 -18.93 6.73 7.77
N TRP A 714 -18.23 7.37 6.83
CA TRP A 714 -17.98 6.84 5.49
C TRP A 714 -16.53 6.37 5.35
N ASP A 715 -16.31 5.05 5.33
CA ASP A 715 -14.98 4.44 5.11
C ASP A 715 -15.06 3.40 3.97
N PRO A 716 -14.34 3.58 2.84
CA PRO A 716 -14.36 2.66 1.71
C PRO A 716 -13.75 1.28 2.01
N HIS A 717 -13.09 1.11 3.16
CA HIS A 717 -12.45 -0.14 3.58
C HIS A 717 -13.25 -0.93 4.63
N GLY A 718 -14.42 -0.42 5.05
CA GLY A 718 -15.24 -1.03 6.10
C GLY A 718 -14.75 -0.71 7.52
N PRO A 719 -15.28 -1.37 8.57
CA PRO A 719 -14.90 -1.09 9.95
C PRO A 719 -13.43 -1.47 10.18
N GLN A 720 -12.57 -0.53 10.58
CA GLN A 720 -11.15 -0.78 10.86
C GLN A 720 -10.77 -0.69 12.35
N ILE A 721 -11.65 -0.11 13.17
CA ILE A 721 -11.40 0.23 14.58
C ILE A 721 -12.64 -0.12 15.41
N GLY A 722 -12.47 -0.65 16.62
CA GLY A 722 -13.56 -0.97 17.56
C GLY A 722 -14.22 -2.33 17.30
N TYR A 723 -15.33 -2.63 17.98
CA TYR A 723 -16.21 -3.77 17.65
C TYR A 723 -17.32 -3.30 16.68
N CYS A 724 -17.77 -4.17 15.79
CA CYS A 724 -18.81 -3.84 14.80
C CYS A 724 -19.94 -4.88 14.76
N VAL A 725 -21.10 -4.46 14.24
CA VAL A 725 -22.27 -5.30 13.96
C VAL A 725 -22.74 -5.00 12.54
N PRO A 726 -22.84 -5.98 11.62
CA PRO A 726 -23.37 -5.74 10.28
C PRO A 726 -24.90 -5.58 10.33
N LEU A 727 -25.42 -4.44 9.87
CA LEU A 727 -26.85 -4.12 9.97
C LEU A 727 -27.64 -4.31 8.66
N TYR A 728 -27.12 -3.83 7.53
CA TYR A 728 -27.81 -3.89 6.22
C TYR A 728 -26.89 -4.40 5.11
N LYS A 729 -27.49 -5.00 4.07
CA LYS A 729 -26.83 -5.29 2.79
C LYS A 729 -26.86 -4.06 1.88
N MET A 730 -26.14 -4.12 0.74
CA MET A 730 -26.18 -3.06 -0.30
C MET A 730 -27.59 -2.76 -0.84
N THR A 731 -28.53 -3.70 -0.71
CA THR A 731 -29.93 -3.53 -1.06
C THR A 731 -30.75 -2.79 0.01
N PHE A 732 -30.10 -2.33 1.08
CA PHE A 732 -30.74 -1.75 2.27
C PHE A 732 -31.75 -2.68 2.97
N GLU A 733 -31.57 -3.98 2.79
CA GLU A 733 -32.26 -5.04 3.55
C GLU A 733 -31.45 -5.40 4.79
N LYS A 734 -32.15 -5.52 5.93
CA LYS A 734 -31.53 -5.85 7.21
C LYS A 734 -30.95 -7.26 7.19
N VAL A 735 -29.75 -7.39 7.76
CA VAL A 735 -29.01 -8.65 7.78
C VAL A 735 -29.72 -9.68 8.70
N PRO A 736 -29.82 -10.97 8.34
CA PRO A 736 -30.43 -12.00 9.19
C PRO A 736 -29.80 -12.09 10.59
N ALA A 737 -30.60 -12.40 11.62
CA ALA A 737 -30.20 -12.40 13.03
C ALA A 737 -28.91 -13.18 13.31
N LYS A 738 -28.74 -14.35 12.67
CA LYS A 738 -27.53 -15.20 12.80
C LYS A 738 -26.20 -14.52 12.45
N TYR A 739 -26.23 -13.42 11.69
CA TYR A 739 -25.04 -12.66 11.31
C TYR A 739 -24.92 -11.31 12.02
N ARG A 740 -25.95 -10.84 12.75
CA ARG A 740 -25.98 -9.56 13.50
C ARG A 740 -25.29 -9.66 14.87
N LYS A 741 -24.10 -10.27 14.91
CA LYS A 741 -23.32 -10.43 16.15
C LYS A 741 -22.26 -9.33 16.30
N ARG A 742 -22.00 -8.90 17.54
CA ARG A 742 -20.85 -8.07 17.88
C ARG A 742 -19.57 -8.82 17.55
N SER A 743 -18.78 -8.29 16.63
CA SER A 743 -17.61 -8.97 16.06
C SER A 743 -16.44 -8.00 15.89
N SER A 744 -15.22 -8.55 15.80
CA SER A 744 -14.04 -7.74 15.54
C SER A 744 -13.96 -7.37 14.04
N PRO A 745 -13.52 -6.16 13.67
CA PRO A 745 -13.13 -5.77 12.30
C PRO A 745 -12.30 -6.83 11.58
N TYR A 746 -11.39 -7.49 12.30
CA TYR A 746 -10.51 -8.51 11.74
C TYR A 746 -11.25 -9.75 11.25
N GLU A 747 -12.43 -10.09 11.78
CA GLU A 747 -13.22 -11.24 11.31
C GLU A 747 -13.76 -11.02 9.90
N TRP A 748 -14.05 -9.77 9.53
CA TRP A 748 -14.59 -9.40 8.22
C TRP A 748 -13.50 -9.02 7.21
N LEU A 749 -12.32 -8.61 7.70
CA LEU A 749 -11.17 -8.20 6.90
C LEU A 749 -10.16 -9.34 6.63
N SER A 750 -10.19 -10.44 7.40
CA SER A 750 -9.23 -11.54 7.26
C SER A 750 -9.64 -12.51 6.15
N GLU A 751 -8.71 -12.81 5.25
CA GLU A 751 -8.91 -13.88 4.27
C GLU A 751 -9.00 -15.23 4.99
N VAL A 752 -9.79 -16.16 4.47
CA VAL A 752 -9.93 -17.51 5.04
C VAL A 752 -8.87 -18.44 4.42
N PRO A 753 -8.23 -19.35 5.19
CA PRO A 753 -7.29 -20.31 4.62
C PRO A 753 -8.03 -21.24 3.63
N LYS A 754 -7.43 -21.47 2.47
CA LYS A 754 -8.00 -22.32 1.40
C LYS A 754 -7.11 -23.54 1.17
N LEU A 755 -7.70 -24.73 1.10
CA LEU A 755 -6.97 -25.96 0.78
C LEU A 755 -6.25 -25.82 -0.57
N PHE A 756 -5.01 -26.33 -0.63
CA PHE A 756 -4.11 -26.26 -1.79
C PHE A 756 -3.79 -24.85 -2.32
N LYS A 757 -4.12 -23.79 -1.57
CA LYS A 757 -3.71 -22.42 -1.85
C LYS A 757 -2.81 -21.94 -0.70
N PRO A 758 -1.48 -21.97 -0.86
CA PRO A 758 -0.58 -21.66 0.24
C PRO A 758 -0.63 -20.17 0.59
N SER A 759 -0.75 -19.90 1.89
CA SER A 759 -0.72 -18.54 2.43
C SER A 759 0.70 -18.09 2.77
N ILE A 760 0.87 -16.80 3.03
CA ILE A 760 2.12 -16.24 3.53
C ILE A 760 2.23 -16.59 5.01
N GLY A 761 3.25 -17.38 5.33
CA GLY A 761 3.50 -17.83 6.68
C GLY A 761 3.70 -16.67 7.64
N MET A 762 3.04 -16.72 8.80
CA MET A 762 3.17 -15.70 9.82
C MET A 762 4.57 -15.76 10.46
N LYS A 763 5.19 -14.60 10.67
CA LYS A 763 6.56 -14.48 11.21
C LYS A 763 6.67 -13.35 12.21
N PRO A 764 7.53 -13.46 13.25
CA PRO A 764 7.89 -12.30 14.06
C PRO A 764 8.38 -11.14 13.18
N ARG A 765 8.09 -9.91 13.61
CA ARG A 765 8.73 -8.72 13.04
C ARG A 765 10.25 -8.83 13.17
N SER A 766 10.99 -8.55 12.09
CA SER A 766 12.46 -8.70 12.03
C SER A 766 13.17 -7.35 11.88
N GLY A 767 14.33 -7.23 12.50
CA GLY A 767 15.16 -6.01 12.55
C GLY A 767 15.48 -5.59 13.99
N LEU A 768 16.53 -4.78 14.17
CA LEU A 768 16.95 -4.26 15.48
C LEU A 768 15.73 -3.62 16.19
N HIS A 769 15.43 -4.09 17.41
CA HIS A 769 14.33 -3.61 18.27
C HIS A 769 12.89 -3.84 17.76
N LYS A 770 12.66 -4.79 16.83
CA LYS A 770 11.33 -5.02 16.24
C LYS A 770 10.57 -6.26 16.72
N ASN A 771 11.15 -7.11 17.60
CA ASN A 771 10.70 -8.44 18.11
C ASN A 771 11.65 -9.60 17.76
N GLU A 772 12.91 -9.29 17.49
CA GLU A 772 14.02 -10.24 17.42
C GLU A 772 15.00 -9.88 18.53
N PHE A 773 15.20 -10.82 19.46
CA PHE A 773 15.98 -10.63 20.67
C PHE A 773 17.19 -11.55 20.68
N PHE A 774 18.20 -11.15 21.45
CA PHE A 774 19.44 -11.91 21.64
C PHE A 774 19.72 -12.16 23.13
N ASP A 775 19.07 -11.41 24.00
CA ASP A 775 19.11 -11.54 25.44
C ASP A 775 17.71 -11.78 26.00
N VAL A 776 17.60 -12.67 26.98
CA VAL A 776 16.31 -13.09 27.56
C VAL A 776 15.73 -11.99 28.45
N LYS A 777 16.56 -11.21 29.14
CA LYS A 777 16.10 -10.10 29.99
C LYS A 777 15.53 -8.98 29.12
N GLU A 778 16.25 -8.61 28.05
CA GLU A 778 15.73 -7.64 27.07
C GLU A 778 14.41 -8.13 26.43
N MET A 779 14.34 -9.43 26.08
CA MET A 779 13.12 -10.04 25.54
C MET A 779 11.95 -9.94 26.52
N TRP A 780 12.20 -10.19 27.81
CA TRP A 780 11.19 -10.03 28.86
C TRP A 780 10.74 -8.57 28.99
N GLU A 781 11.69 -7.63 29.14
CA GLU A 781 11.40 -6.20 29.34
C GLU A 781 10.65 -5.57 28.18
N LYS A 782 11.04 -5.89 26.94
CA LYS A 782 10.48 -5.24 25.73
C LYS A 782 9.25 -5.94 25.18
N TRP A 783 9.08 -7.23 25.44
CA TRP A 783 8.00 -8.04 24.87
C TRP A 783 7.30 -8.95 25.89
N GLY A 784 8.03 -9.76 26.66
CA GLY A 784 7.43 -10.75 27.57
C GLY A 784 6.45 -10.15 28.57
N LYS A 785 6.82 -9.07 29.26
CA LYS A 785 5.97 -8.39 30.25
C LYS A 785 4.66 -7.84 29.67
N LYS A 786 4.59 -7.58 28.36
CA LYS A 786 3.39 -7.04 27.69
C LYS A 786 2.33 -8.08 27.39
N PHE A 787 2.72 -9.35 27.28
CA PHE A 787 1.85 -10.43 26.84
C PHE A 787 1.70 -11.54 27.88
N ILE A 788 2.40 -11.46 29.02
CA ILE A 788 2.38 -12.52 30.03
C ILE A 788 0.99 -12.75 30.62
N ASP A 789 0.20 -11.68 30.83
CA ASP A 789 -1.18 -11.77 31.32
C ASP A 789 -2.12 -12.51 30.36
N ARG A 790 -1.77 -12.57 29.07
CA ARG A 790 -2.50 -13.32 28.04
C ARG A 790 -2.00 -14.77 27.91
N GLY A 791 -0.98 -15.14 28.68
CA GLY A 791 -0.18 -16.35 28.52
C GLY A 791 0.77 -16.26 27.32
N ILE A 792 1.95 -16.85 27.44
CA ILE A 792 2.96 -16.93 26.38
C ILE A 792 3.28 -18.39 26.09
N VAL A 793 3.05 -18.80 24.85
CA VAL A 793 3.50 -20.10 24.34
C VAL A 793 4.94 -19.96 23.84
N VAL A 794 5.86 -20.63 24.53
CA VAL A 794 7.29 -20.68 24.21
C VAL A 794 7.57 -21.97 23.44
N GLN A 795 8.04 -21.84 22.19
CA GLN A 795 8.31 -22.96 21.30
C GLN A 795 9.79 -23.06 20.94
N LYS A 796 10.30 -24.29 20.78
CA LYS A 796 11.64 -24.51 20.20
C LYS A 796 11.73 -23.89 18.81
N LYS A 797 12.82 -23.18 18.52
CA LYS A 797 13.12 -22.66 17.18
C LYS A 797 14.05 -23.62 16.44
N TYR A 798 13.49 -24.35 15.47
CA TYR A 798 14.26 -25.21 14.56
C TYR A 798 14.97 -24.37 13.48
N ASP A 799 16.16 -24.80 13.07
CA ASP A 799 16.91 -24.23 11.93
C ASP A 799 16.75 -25.10 10.68
N GLY A 800 15.52 -25.20 10.19
CA GLY A 800 15.14 -26.06 9.07
C GLY A 800 14.68 -25.29 7.83
N MET A 801 13.81 -25.87 7.02
CA MET A 801 13.12 -25.16 5.95
C MET A 801 11.62 -25.16 6.18
N ARG A 802 11.00 -23.97 6.15
CA ARG A 802 9.56 -23.85 6.36
C ARG A 802 8.74 -24.42 5.21
N PHE A 803 7.73 -25.22 5.57
CA PHE A 803 6.73 -25.79 4.68
C PHE A 803 5.31 -25.57 5.21
N GLN A 804 4.37 -25.31 4.30
CA GLN A 804 2.94 -25.35 4.59
C GLN A 804 2.35 -26.63 3.98
N ILE A 805 1.75 -27.47 4.82
CA ILE A 805 1.27 -28.81 4.46
C ILE A 805 -0.25 -28.77 4.33
N HIS A 806 -0.78 -29.15 3.19
CA HIS A 806 -2.22 -29.23 2.94
C HIS A 806 -2.61 -30.67 2.65
N VAL A 807 -3.64 -31.17 3.35
CA VAL A 807 -4.14 -32.54 3.20
C VAL A 807 -5.65 -32.49 2.91
N LYS A 808 -6.08 -33.24 1.90
CA LYS A 808 -7.49 -33.50 1.59
C LYS A 808 -7.65 -34.96 1.14
N GLY A 809 -8.18 -35.82 2.01
CA GLY A 809 -8.22 -37.26 1.80
C GLY A 809 -6.81 -37.81 1.55
N ASN A 810 -6.60 -38.45 0.39
CA ASN A 810 -5.30 -38.99 -0.01
C ASN A 810 -4.38 -37.98 -0.71
N LYS A 811 -4.84 -36.76 -0.95
CA LYS A 811 -4.07 -35.73 -1.63
C LYS A 811 -3.30 -34.88 -0.62
N VAL A 812 -1.97 -34.87 -0.73
CA VAL A 812 -1.08 -34.04 0.09
C VAL A 812 -0.28 -33.09 -0.78
N ALA A 813 -0.12 -31.84 -0.34
CA ALA A 813 0.77 -30.85 -0.92
C ALA A 813 1.67 -30.24 0.16
N CYS A 814 2.96 -30.07 -0.15
CA CYS A 814 3.96 -29.51 0.75
C CYS A 814 4.56 -28.26 0.11
N PHE A 815 4.07 -27.08 0.45
CA PHE A 815 4.47 -25.84 -0.19
C PHE A 815 5.68 -25.19 0.50
N THR A 816 6.72 -24.88 -0.29
CA THR A 816 7.89 -24.13 0.19
C THR A 816 7.53 -22.68 0.53
N GLU A 817 8.26 -22.05 1.44
CA GLU A 817 8.01 -20.66 1.80
C GLU A 817 8.24 -19.66 0.64
N ASP A 818 9.33 -19.85 -0.11
CA ASP A 818 9.92 -18.89 -1.07
C ASP A 818 9.06 -18.68 -2.33
N ARG A 819 8.88 -19.75 -3.11
CA ARG A 819 8.20 -19.77 -4.40
C ARG A 819 6.85 -20.48 -4.32
N LYS A 820 6.42 -20.88 -3.11
CA LYS A 820 5.17 -21.61 -2.89
C LYS A 820 5.07 -22.87 -3.76
N ARG A 821 6.20 -23.56 -3.94
CA ARG A 821 6.31 -24.76 -4.78
C ARG A 821 5.85 -25.97 -4.01
N ASP A 822 4.99 -26.79 -4.60
CA ASP A 822 4.64 -28.09 -4.04
C ASP A 822 5.80 -29.08 -4.21
N ARG A 823 6.20 -29.71 -3.11
CA ARG A 823 7.29 -30.69 -3.01
C ARG A 823 6.83 -32.03 -2.46
N ALA A 824 5.52 -32.27 -2.31
CA ALA A 824 5.00 -33.52 -1.75
C ALA A 824 5.53 -34.77 -2.49
N SER A 825 5.73 -34.70 -3.81
CA SER A 825 6.25 -35.81 -4.62
C SER A 825 7.69 -36.22 -4.31
N VAL A 826 8.44 -35.38 -3.58
CA VAL A 826 9.83 -35.65 -3.18
C VAL A 826 9.88 -36.41 -1.86
N PHE A 827 8.93 -36.17 -0.95
CA PHE A 827 8.89 -36.74 0.40
C PHE A 827 8.11 -38.06 0.44
N LYS A 828 8.61 -39.09 -0.21
CA LYS A 828 7.85 -40.34 -0.42
C LYS A 828 7.53 -41.06 0.89
N LYS A 829 8.51 -41.22 1.78
CA LYS A 829 8.38 -41.98 3.03
C LYS A 829 7.59 -41.20 4.06
N SER A 830 7.87 -39.90 4.19
CA SER A 830 7.18 -38.98 5.10
C SER A 830 5.69 -38.86 4.74
N ILE A 831 5.35 -38.71 3.46
CA ILE A 831 3.95 -38.63 3.03
C ILE A 831 3.23 -39.97 3.19
N LYS A 832 3.91 -41.10 2.92
CA LYS A 832 3.36 -42.43 3.15
C LYS A 832 3.00 -42.64 4.62
N GLU A 833 3.89 -42.29 5.55
CA GLU A 833 3.62 -42.35 6.99
C GLU A 833 2.42 -41.48 7.38
N LEU A 834 2.37 -40.23 6.89
CA LEU A 834 1.25 -39.32 7.17
C LEU A 834 -0.09 -39.89 6.70
N LEU A 835 -0.15 -40.39 5.46
CA LEU A 835 -1.40 -40.93 4.91
C LEU A 835 -1.87 -42.18 5.65
N GLN A 836 -0.95 -43.00 6.16
CA GLN A 836 -1.27 -44.21 6.93
C GLN A 836 -1.69 -43.91 8.37
N LYS A 837 -1.20 -42.81 8.97
CA LYS A 837 -1.37 -42.52 10.40
C LYS A 837 -2.19 -41.28 10.70
N LYS A 838 -2.63 -40.50 9.68
CA LYS A 838 -3.48 -39.33 9.87
C LYS A 838 -4.81 -39.71 10.55
N THR A 839 -5.26 -38.84 11.44
CA THR A 839 -6.54 -38.98 12.19
C THR A 839 -7.62 -38.03 11.70
N ALA A 840 -7.27 -37.10 10.80
CA ALA A 840 -8.20 -36.18 10.12
C ALA A 840 -8.02 -36.23 8.60
N ASP A 841 -9.08 -35.94 7.85
CA ASP A 841 -9.05 -36.00 6.39
C ASP A 841 -8.70 -34.69 5.71
N ASN A 842 -8.97 -33.55 6.37
CA ASN A 842 -8.86 -32.24 5.74
C ASN A 842 -8.17 -31.26 6.69
N PHE A 843 -6.90 -30.93 6.47
CA PHE A 843 -6.20 -30.00 7.36
C PHE A 843 -5.09 -29.21 6.66
N ILE A 844 -4.73 -28.08 7.28
CA ILE A 844 -3.62 -27.23 6.86
C ILE A 844 -2.69 -27.01 8.06
N LEU A 845 -1.43 -27.39 7.91
CA LEU A 845 -0.39 -27.31 8.92
C LEU A 845 0.76 -26.40 8.46
N ASP A 846 1.47 -25.82 9.43
CA ASP A 846 2.67 -25.02 9.20
C ASP A 846 3.83 -25.63 10.00
N ALA A 847 4.91 -25.95 9.30
CA ALA A 847 5.97 -26.81 9.83
C ALA A 847 7.36 -26.35 9.38
N GLU A 848 8.37 -26.70 10.19
CA GLU A 848 9.78 -26.56 9.83
C GLU A 848 10.35 -27.95 9.53
N MET A 849 10.82 -28.18 8.31
CA MET A 849 11.42 -29.45 7.88
C MET A 849 12.92 -29.48 8.21
N VAL A 850 13.37 -30.55 8.86
CA VAL A 850 14.78 -30.78 9.21
C VAL A 850 15.18 -32.19 8.77
N GLU A 851 16.34 -32.31 8.12
CA GLU A 851 16.99 -33.59 7.82
C GLU A 851 18.08 -33.87 8.86
N TYR A 852 18.22 -35.13 9.26
CA TYR A 852 19.18 -35.57 10.25
C TYR A 852 20.23 -36.53 9.66
N ASP A 853 21.47 -36.41 10.12
CA ASP A 853 22.54 -37.39 9.90
C ASP A 853 22.63 -38.34 11.10
N CYS A 854 22.36 -39.61 10.86
CA CYS A 854 22.41 -40.66 11.89
C CYS A 854 23.76 -41.39 11.95
N HIS A 855 24.76 -40.94 11.17
CA HIS A 855 26.12 -41.50 11.17
C HIS A 855 26.14 -43.03 10.99
N GLY A 856 25.27 -43.56 10.13
CA GLY A 856 25.14 -44.99 9.85
C GLY A 856 24.29 -45.79 10.85
N LYS A 857 23.72 -45.17 11.89
CA LYS A 857 22.78 -45.84 12.82
C LYS A 857 21.38 -45.92 12.23
N GLU A 858 20.76 -47.09 12.29
CA GLU A 858 19.37 -47.28 11.89
C GLU A 858 18.43 -46.85 13.04
N VAL A 859 17.72 -45.75 12.85
CA VAL A 859 16.83 -45.17 13.87
C VAL A 859 15.38 -45.27 13.43
N LYS A 860 14.57 -45.96 14.23
CA LYS A 860 13.15 -46.19 13.91
C LYS A 860 12.29 -44.96 14.23
N ASN A 861 12.47 -44.31 15.38
CA ASN A 861 11.73 -43.12 15.82
C ASN A 861 12.66 -42.14 16.57
N GLU A 862 12.19 -40.91 16.82
CA GLU A 862 12.90 -39.89 17.61
C GLU A 862 14.29 -39.50 17.08
N LEU A 863 14.40 -39.35 15.75
CA LEU A 863 15.60 -38.90 15.02
C LEU A 863 16.32 -37.73 15.71
N GLU A 864 15.58 -36.75 16.21
CA GLU A 864 16.14 -35.54 16.87
C GLU A 864 16.96 -35.83 18.14
N LYS A 865 16.68 -36.93 18.85
CA LYS A 865 17.42 -37.29 20.09
C LYS A 865 18.70 -38.06 19.79
N ILE A 866 18.74 -38.79 18.68
CA ILE A 866 19.79 -39.78 18.38
C ILE A 866 20.74 -39.28 17.27
N CYS A 867 20.20 -38.54 16.31
CA CYS A 867 20.90 -38.09 15.10
C CYS A 867 21.18 -36.58 15.16
N THR A 868 22.15 -36.11 14.38
CA THR A 868 22.54 -34.70 14.34
C THR A 868 21.80 -33.96 13.22
N PRO A 869 21.22 -32.77 13.45
CA PRO A 869 20.53 -32.03 12.39
C PRO A 869 21.54 -31.53 11.35
N LEU A 870 21.23 -31.72 10.07
CA LEU A 870 22.04 -31.17 8.98
C LEU A 870 22.00 -29.65 8.98
N LYS A 871 23.06 -29.04 8.43
CA LYS A 871 23.13 -27.59 8.27
C LYS A 871 22.09 -27.13 7.25
N ARG A 872 21.57 -25.92 7.45
CA ARG A 872 20.54 -25.31 6.59
C ARG A 872 20.94 -25.29 5.11
N GLU A 873 22.22 -25.07 4.82
CA GLU A 873 22.77 -25.03 3.46
C GLU A 873 22.65 -26.39 2.75
N ASP A 874 22.89 -27.49 3.48
CA ASP A 874 22.84 -28.85 2.95
C ASP A 874 21.40 -29.28 2.65
N MET A 875 20.43 -28.71 3.37
CA MET A 875 18.99 -28.96 3.18
C MET A 875 18.38 -28.20 1.98
N ILE A 876 19.13 -27.33 1.30
CA ILE A 876 18.64 -26.59 0.11
C ILE A 876 18.17 -27.54 -1.00
N LYS A 877 18.72 -28.76 -1.06
CA LYS A 877 18.32 -29.80 -2.01
C LYS A 877 16.80 -30.08 -1.98
N TRP A 878 16.17 -30.00 -0.82
CA TRP A 878 14.73 -30.23 -0.66
C TRP A 878 13.86 -29.12 -1.30
N ILE A 879 14.39 -27.90 -1.36
CA ILE A 879 13.73 -26.72 -1.93
C ILE A 879 13.98 -26.60 -3.43
N GLY A 880 15.21 -26.84 -3.88
CA GLY A 880 15.69 -26.49 -5.22
C GLY A 880 15.80 -27.64 -6.21
N ALA A 881 15.96 -28.90 -5.77
CA ALA A 881 16.37 -29.97 -6.67
C ALA A 881 15.26 -30.41 -7.65
N THR A 882 15.63 -30.56 -8.92
CA THR A 882 14.85 -31.22 -9.98
C THR A 882 15.13 -32.73 -10.11
N LYS A 883 16.06 -33.27 -9.31
CA LYS A 883 16.43 -34.69 -9.34
C LYS A 883 15.29 -35.58 -8.85
N LYS A 884 14.95 -36.61 -9.64
CA LYS A 884 14.22 -37.79 -9.17
C LYS A 884 15.17 -38.58 -8.25
N GLY A 885 14.75 -38.87 -7.00
CA GLY A 885 15.45 -39.83 -6.13
C GLY A 885 16.16 -39.27 -4.88
N LEU A 886 15.68 -38.19 -4.27
CA LEU A 886 16.07 -37.89 -2.89
C LEU A 886 15.40 -38.89 -1.94
N ASP A 887 16.14 -39.36 -0.94
CA ASP A 887 15.63 -40.23 0.11
C ASP A 887 15.30 -39.41 1.36
N ASP A 888 14.04 -39.46 1.80
CA ASP A 888 13.53 -38.71 2.94
C ASP A 888 13.48 -39.53 4.24
N GLU A 889 14.21 -40.65 4.33
CA GLU A 889 14.31 -41.53 5.50
C GLU A 889 14.57 -40.78 6.82
N ASN A 890 15.45 -39.78 6.79
CA ASN A 890 15.87 -39.04 7.99
C ASN A 890 15.29 -37.62 8.04
N VAL A 891 14.19 -37.36 7.33
CA VAL A 891 13.51 -36.06 7.30
C VAL A 891 12.38 -36.03 8.32
N VAL A 892 12.28 -34.94 9.09
CA VAL A 892 11.19 -34.71 10.04
C VAL A 892 10.56 -33.33 9.81
N PHE A 893 9.22 -33.29 9.72
CA PHE A 893 8.42 -32.07 9.70
C PHE A 893 7.97 -31.72 11.12
N HIS A 894 8.58 -30.68 11.69
CA HIS A 894 8.25 -30.16 13.01
C HIS A 894 7.12 -29.14 12.91
N VAL A 895 5.90 -29.59 13.18
CA VAL A 895 4.66 -28.83 13.03
C VAL A 895 4.46 -27.88 14.20
N HIS A 896 4.40 -26.58 13.92
CA HIS A 896 4.33 -25.53 14.93
C HIS A 896 2.98 -24.81 14.99
N ASP A 897 2.10 -24.99 14.00
CA ASP A 897 0.76 -24.38 13.95
C ASP A 897 -0.22 -25.17 13.06
N CYS A 898 -1.53 -25.00 13.30
CA CYS A 898 -2.62 -25.60 12.53
C CYS A 898 -3.64 -24.52 12.13
N LEU A 899 -3.91 -24.38 10.83
CA LEU A 899 -4.75 -23.30 10.29
C LEU A 899 -6.18 -23.76 10.00
N MET A 900 -6.36 -25.05 9.76
CA MET A 900 -7.62 -25.68 9.38
C MET A 900 -7.60 -27.14 9.77
N ILE A 901 -8.73 -27.67 10.25
CA ILE A 901 -8.92 -29.09 10.55
C ILE A 901 -10.36 -29.52 10.23
N ASN A 902 -10.54 -30.71 9.67
CA ASN A 902 -11.80 -31.25 9.16
C ASN A 902 -12.58 -30.28 8.24
N GLY A 903 -11.87 -29.44 7.50
CA GLY A 903 -12.47 -28.42 6.64
C GLY A 903 -12.93 -27.15 7.37
N GLU A 904 -12.87 -27.11 8.71
CA GLU A 904 -13.15 -25.92 9.51
C GLU A 904 -11.87 -25.04 9.63
N PRO A 905 -11.91 -23.78 9.18
CA PRO A 905 -10.83 -22.83 9.43
C PRO A 905 -10.73 -22.48 10.92
N ILE A 906 -9.60 -22.82 11.56
CA ILE A 906 -9.35 -22.51 12.98
C ILE A 906 -8.29 -21.43 13.19
N HIS A 907 -7.81 -20.81 12.10
CA HIS A 907 -6.79 -19.75 12.09
C HIS A 907 -7.09 -18.56 13.02
N ASN A 908 -8.36 -18.25 13.28
CA ASN A 908 -8.80 -17.19 14.20
C ASN A 908 -8.76 -17.57 15.69
N LYS A 909 -8.69 -18.87 16.03
CA LYS A 909 -8.54 -19.35 17.42
C LYS A 909 -7.16 -19.01 17.97
N GLY A 910 -6.98 -19.04 19.30
CA GLY A 910 -5.70 -18.76 19.93
C GLY A 910 -4.58 -19.74 19.55
N CYS A 911 -3.32 -19.30 19.64
CA CYS A 911 -2.15 -20.13 19.34
C CYS A 911 -2.14 -21.46 20.09
N ILE A 912 -2.53 -21.46 21.37
CA ILE A 912 -2.54 -22.70 22.17
C ILE A 912 -3.59 -23.70 21.67
N GLU A 913 -4.76 -23.23 21.26
CA GLU A 913 -5.83 -24.07 20.72
C GLU A 913 -5.41 -24.68 19.38
N ARG A 914 -4.85 -23.87 18.49
CA ARG A 914 -4.35 -24.34 17.18
C ARG A 914 -3.21 -25.34 17.35
N TRP A 915 -2.31 -25.13 18.30
CA TRP A 915 -1.23 -26.08 18.59
C TRP A 915 -1.75 -27.38 19.22
N LYS A 916 -2.78 -27.32 20.08
CA LYS A 916 -3.48 -28.52 20.59
C LYS A 916 -4.19 -29.27 19.46
N ALA A 917 -4.76 -28.57 18.48
CA ALA A 917 -5.45 -29.16 17.34
C ALA A 917 -4.56 -30.06 16.45
N ILE A 918 -3.23 -29.87 16.46
CA ILE A 918 -2.30 -30.71 15.70
C ILE A 918 -2.43 -32.19 16.07
N ARG A 919 -2.69 -32.52 17.34
CA ARG A 919 -2.90 -33.92 17.80
C ARG A 919 -4.12 -34.60 17.17
N LYS A 920 -5.08 -33.80 16.71
CA LYS A 920 -6.25 -34.29 15.99
C LYS A 920 -5.97 -34.53 14.50
N CYS A 921 -4.80 -34.13 14.00
CA CYS A 921 -4.38 -34.37 12.61
C CYS A 921 -3.57 -35.67 12.48
N PHE A 922 -2.68 -35.96 13.42
CA PHE A 922 -1.86 -37.18 13.48
C PHE A 922 -1.40 -37.47 14.93
N PRO A 923 -1.10 -38.74 15.28
CA PRO A 923 -0.66 -39.12 16.63
C PRO A 923 0.77 -38.65 16.95
N ASP A 924 1.08 -38.50 18.24
CA ASP A 924 2.45 -38.20 18.70
C ASP A 924 3.40 -39.41 18.43
N LYS A 925 4.72 -39.18 18.42
CA LYS A 925 5.80 -40.20 18.23
C LYS A 925 5.91 -40.85 16.84
N LEU A 926 5.49 -40.16 15.78
CA LEU A 926 5.81 -40.58 14.40
C LEU A 926 7.28 -40.32 14.07
N LYS A 927 7.80 -41.01 13.05
CA LYS A 927 9.19 -40.84 12.61
C LYS A 927 9.39 -39.50 11.90
N HIS A 928 8.54 -39.18 10.94
CA HIS A 928 8.69 -38.03 10.05
C HIS A 928 7.83 -36.83 10.45
N TRP A 929 6.95 -36.98 11.44
CA TRP A 929 6.01 -35.94 11.85
C TRP A 929 6.06 -35.74 13.35
N SER A 930 6.39 -34.53 13.77
CA SER A 930 6.46 -34.18 15.18
C SER A 930 5.75 -32.85 15.39
N ARG A 931 5.23 -32.67 16.60
CA ARG A 931 4.75 -31.37 17.04
C ARG A 931 5.87 -30.64 17.75
N VAL A 932 6.06 -29.36 17.45
CA VAL A 932 7.10 -28.56 18.09
C VAL A 932 6.91 -28.55 19.61
N PRO A 933 7.96 -28.90 20.39
CA PRO A 933 7.94 -28.78 21.84
C PRO A 933 7.55 -27.36 22.25
N SER A 934 6.53 -27.25 23.10
CA SER A 934 5.96 -25.96 23.51
C SER A 934 5.57 -25.98 24.99
N GLU A 935 5.81 -24.87 25.68
CA GLU A 935 5.38 -24.65 27.06
C GLU A 935 4.57 -23.35 27.17
N LEU A 936 3.53 -23.37 28.00
CA LEU A 936 2.77 -22.17 28.36
C LEU A 936 3.41 -21.54 29.58
N ALA A 937 3.65 -20.24 29.52
CA ALA A 937 4.08 -19.41 30.64
C ALA A 937 3.01 -18.36 30.94
N THR A 938 2.57 -18.31 32.19
CA THR A 938 1.55 -17.38 32.70
C THR A 938 2.13 -16.33 33.65
N ASN A 939 3.38 -16.50 34.07
CA ASN A 939 4.13 -15.56 34.89
C ASN A 939 5.60 -15.48 34.44
N ALA A 940 6.34 -14.49 34.96
CA ALA A 940 7.73 -14.25 34.61
C ALA A 940 8.62 -15.48 34.84
N LYS A 941 8.44 -16.17 35.97
CA LYS A 941 9.22 -17.34 36.36
C LYS A 941 9.05 -18.48 35.36
N GLU A 942 7.81 -18.82 35.03
CA GLU A 942 7.48 -19.81 34.01
C GLU A 942 8.06 -19.41 32.65
N PHE A 943 8.02 -18.13 32.30
CA PHE A 943 8.59 -17.64 31.04
C PHE A 943 10.10 -17.88 30.97
N PHE A 944 10.88 -17.46 31.98
CA PHE A 944 12.32 -17.67 31.98
C PHE A 944 12.67 -19.16 31.96
N ARG A 945 11.97 -19.99 32.74
CA ARG A 945 12.15 -21.44 32.77
C ARG A 945 11.86 -22.09 31.41
N ALA A 946 10.72 -21.74 30.80
CA ALA A 946 10.31 -22.28 29.51
C ALA A 946 11.27 -21.85 28.40
N VAL A 947 11.75 -20.60 28.41
CA VAL A 947 12.73 -20.08 27.45
C VAL A 947 14.06 -20.80 27.59
N ASP A 948 14.59 -20.98 28.81
CA ASP A 948 15.84 -21.71 29.05
C ASP A 948 15.73 -23.17 28.61
N LYS A 949 14.65 -23.85 29.00
CA LYS A 949 14.39 -25.23 28.60
C LYS A 949 14.35 -25.38 27.09
N MET A 950 13.53 -24.59 26.38
CA MET A 950 13.31 -24.74 24.93
C MET A 950 14.52 -24.31 24.09
N ARG A 951 15.32 -23.33 24.55
CA ARG A 951 16.54 -22.92 23.84
C ARG A 951 17.71 -23.89 24.06
N SER A 952 17.68 -24.70 25.12
CA SER A 952 18.72 -25.69 25.46
C SER A 952 18.51 -27.06 24.83
N ILE A 953 17.35 -27.33 24.23
CA ILE A 953 17.11 -28.58 23.50
C ILE A 953 18.12 -28.70 22.34
N PRO A 954 18.78 -29.86 22.14
CA PRO A 954 19.73 -30.07 21.04
C PRO A 954 19.19 -29.61 19.68
N GLY A 955 19.99 -28.89 18.90
CA GLY A 955 19.57 -28.36 17.58
C GLY A 955 18.63 -27.14 17.64
N SER A 956 18.40 -26.55 18.81
CA SER A 956 17.63 -25.31 18.97
C SER A 956 18.46 -24.08 18.59
N GLU A 957 17.97 -23.26 17.66
CA GLU A 957 18.56 -21.95 17.32
C GLU A 957 18.19 -20.88 18.38
N GLY A 958 17.21 -21.18 19.22
CA GLY A 958 16.63 -20.30 20.22
C GLY A 958 15.14 -20.62 20.43
N VAL A 959 14.31 -19.60 20.65
CA VAL A 959 12.86 -19.79 20.86
C VAL A 959 12.03 -18.89 19.97
N VAL A 960 10.81 -19.34 19.66
CA VAL A 960 9.74 -18.50 19.14
C VAL A 960 8.67 -18.40 20.21
N CYS A 961 8.34 -17.19 20.63
CA CYS A 961 7.31 -16.94 21.63
C CYS A 961 6.10 -16.27 20.99
N LYS A 962 4.91 -16.73 21.38
CA LYS A 962 3.63 -16.33 20.82
C LYS A 962 2.66 -16.06 21.97
N ALA A 963 1.91 -14.96 21.96
CA ALA A 963 0.81 -14.79 22.91
C ALA A 963 -0.19 -15.95 22.77
N ALA A 964 -0.67 -16.53 23.87
CA ALA A 964 -1.40 -17.80 23.86
C ALA A 964 -2.75 -17.72 23.12
N ASP A 965 -3.42 -16.57 23.21
CA ASP A 965 -4.65 -16.21 22.52
C ASP A 965 -4.43 -15.64 21.10
N SER A 966 -3.17 -15.57 20.62
CA SER A 966 -2.90 -14.87 19.35
C SER A 966 -3.47 -15.60 18.13
N PRO A 967 -4.22 -14.91 17.23
CA PRO A 967 -4.72 -15.50 15.99
C PRO A 967 -3.63 -15.61 14.92
N TYR A 968 -3.81 -16.53 13.98
CA TYR A 968 -2.99 -16.67 12.78
C TYR A 968 -3.61 -15.89 11.62
N ARG A 969 -3.00 -14.75 11.28
CA ARG A 969 -3.45 -13.93 10.15
C ARG A 969 -3.19 -14.64 8.84
N ILE A 970 -4.19 -14.74 7.97
CA ILE A 970 -4.03 -15.27 6.62
C ILE A 970 -3.86 -14.10 5.65
N LYS A 971 -2.83 -14.20 4.81
CA LYS A 971 -2.58 -13.30 3.70
C LYS A 971 -2.06 -14.09 2.51
N PHE A 972 -2.50 -13.76 1.29
CA PHE A 972 -1.89 -14.31 0.08
C PHE A 972 -0.86 -13.37 -0.59
N LYS A 973 -0.78 -12.10 -0.18
CA LYS A 973 0.18 -11.09 -0.70
C LYS A 973 0.72 -10.19 0.43
N GLY A 974 1.92 -9.65 0.27
CA GLY A 974 2.55 -8.72 1.21
C GLY A 974 3.26 -9.38 2.41
N GLU A 975 3.51 -8.63 3.48
CA GLU A 975 4.13 -9.16 4.70
C GLU A 975 3.09 -9.61 5.74
N ASN A 976 3.41 -10.71 6.44
CA ASN A 976 2.58 -11.26 7.52
C ASN A 976 3.35 -11.30 8.85
N ARG A 977 3.51 -10.12 9.46
CA ARG A 977 4.37 -9.92 10.65
C ARG A 977 3.63 -9.28 11.83
N PRO A 978 3.03 -10.06 12.74
CA PRO A 978 2.41 -9.54 13.95
C PRO A 978 3.43 -9.09 14.99
N ASP A 979 2.98 -8.26 15.92
CA ASP A 979 3.68 -7.81 17.10
C ASP A 979 3.54 -8.75 18.31
N TYR A 980 2.49 -9.57 18.34
CA TYR A 980 2.24 -10.58 19.37
C TYR A 980 3.03 -11.89 19.18
N TRP A 981 3.99 -11.94 18.24
CA TRP A 981 5.02 -12.99 18.11
C TRP A 981 6.41 -12.36 18.20
N CYS A 982 7.35 -13.04 18.88
CA CYS A 982 8.76 -12.69 18.90
C CYS A 982 9.66 -13.92 18.79
N LYS A 983 10.95 -13.70 18.61
CA LYS A 983 11.96 -14.77 18.60
C LYS A 983 13.21 -14.35 19.36
N LEU A 984 13.84 -15.33 20.01
CA LEU A 984 15.17 -15.23 20.60
C LEU A 984 16.13 -16.07 19.76
N LYS A 985 17.34 -15.57 19.53
CA LYS A 985 18.44 -16.33 18.93
C LYS A 985 19.61 -16.47 19.89
N ASN A 986 20.24 -17.65 19.92
CA ASN A 986 21.42 -17.94 20.72
C ASN A 986 22.71 -17.41 20.07
N LEU A 987 22.87 -16.08 19.96
CA LEU A 987 24.14 -15.49 19.50
C LEU A 987 25.20 -15.57 20.61
N LYS A 988 26.45 -15.90 20.28
CA LYS A 988 27.59 -15.94 21.21
C LYS A 988 28.43 -14.70 21.01
N GLU A 989 29.10 -14.21 22.04
CA GLU A 989 30.02 -13.08 21.92
C GLU A 989 31.45 -13.56 21.70
N ILE A 990 32.18 -12.86 20.82
CA ILE A 990 33.61 -13.01 20.62
C ILE A 990 34.21 -11.64 20.33
N ASP A 991 35.32 -11.32 20.99
CA ASP A 991 36.10 -10.12 20.72
C ASP A 991 37.17 -10.42 19.68
N VAL A 992 37.16 -9.65 18.60
CA VAL A 992 38.02 -9.86 17.45
C VAL A 992 38.66 -8.56 17.02
N MET A 993 39.82 -8.67 16.39
CA MET A 993 40.57 -7.53 15.88
C MET A 993 40.10 -7.21 14.47
N VAL A 994 39.84 -5.93 14.19
CA VAL A 994 39.59 -5.46 12.82
C VAL A 994 40.87 -5.60 12.01
N TYR A 995 40.90 -6.54 11.06
CA TYR A 995 42.00 -6.72 10.12
C TYR A 995 41.87 -5.77 8.93
N LYS A 996 40.67 -5.65 8.36
CA LYS A 996 40.40 -4.77 7.20
C LYS A 996 39.01 -4.15 7.26
N VAL A 997 38.93 -2.88 6.93
CA VAL A 997 37.67 -2.12 6.83
C VAL A 997 37.20 -2.12 5.38
N ILE A 998 35.94 -2.48 5.15
CA ILE A 998 35.29 -2.44 3.84
C ILE A 998 34.09 -1.48 3.93
N GLN A 999 34.20 -0.30 3.33
CA GLN A 999 33.08 0.62 3.23
C GLN A 999 32.15 0.20 2.08
N LYS A 1000 30.85 0.10 2.35
CA LYS A 1000 29.87 -0.15 1.29
C LYS A 1000 29.82 1.02 0.33
N LYS A 1001 29.55 0.71 -0.93
CA LYS A 1001 29.33 1.70 -1.99
C LYS A 1001 27.94 1.49 -2.59
N THR A 1002 27.32 2.56 -3.06
CA THR A 1002 26.14 2.53 -3.92
C THR A 1002 26.43 1.81 -5.24
N LYS A 1003 25.39 1.48 -6.02
CA LYS A 1003 25.56 0.92 -7.37
C LYS A 1003 26.35 1.86 -8.30
N GLU A 1004 26.33 3.17 -8.04
CA GLU A 1004 27.13 4.17 -8.76
C GLU A 1004 28.55 4.37 -8.19
N GLY A 1005 28.97 3.54 -7.22
CA GLY A 1005 30.33 3.60 -6.65
C GLY A 1005 30.54 4.63 -5.55
N LYS A 1006 29.52 5.41 -5.16
CA LYS A 1006 29.64 6.38 -4.05
C LYS A 1006 29.72 5.68 -2.68
N PRO A 1007 30.63 6.05 -1.79
CA PRO A 1007 30.72 5.48 -0.45
C PRO A 1007 29.46 5.74 0.39
N LEU A 1008 29.07 4.75 1.19
CA LEU A 1008 27.98 4.81 2.16
C LEU A 1008 28.57 4.78 3.58
N ASP A 1009 27.86 5.36 4.54
CA ASP A 1009 28.19 5.28 5.97
C ASP A 1009 27.79 3.92 6.56
N GLN A 1010 28.25 2.86 5.91
CA GLN A 1010 28.05 1.48 6.30
C GLN A 1010 29.36 0.70 6.07
N TYR A 1011 29.91 0.15 7.14
CA TYR A 1011 31.21 -0.50 7.17
C TYR A 1011 31.06 -1.97 7.52
N LEU A 1012 31.75 -2.85 6.79
CA LEU A 1012 31.97 -4.24 7.15
C LEU A 1012 33.41 -4.43 7.60
N TYR A 1013 33.63 -5.29 8.59
CA TYR A 1013 34.96 -5.55 9.13
C TYR A 1013 35.39 -6.99 8.84
N VAL A 1014 36.48 -7.16 8.10
CA VAL A 1014 37.21 -8.43 8.09
C VAL A 1014 37.93 -8.52 9.43
N SER A 1015 37.68 -9.60 10.15
CA SER A 1015 38.10 -9.72 11.54
C SER A 1015 39.01 -10.93 11.76
N ALA A 1016 39.86 -10.85 12.78
CA ALA A 1016 40.83 -11.88 13.12
C ALA A 1016 40.88 -12.15 14.64
N PHE A 1017 41.21 -13.39 15.00
CA PHE A 1017 41.40 -13.86 16.36
C PHE A 1017 42.83 -14.36 16.59
N ARG A 1018 43.25 -14.51 17.84
CA ARG A 1018 44.62 -14.89 18.20
C ARG A 1018 44.83 -16.39 18.12
N ILE A 1019 45.94 -16.83 17.53
CA ILE A 1019 46.37 -18.23 17.47
C ILE A 1019 47.77 -18.42 18.08
N PRO A 1020 48.10 -19.59 18.63
CA PRO A 1020 49.48 -19.93 18.99
C PRO A 1020 50.37 -19.92 17.74
N CYS A 1021 51.56 -19.32 17.81
CA CYS A 1021 52.47 -19.28 16.66
C CYS A 1021 52.98 -20.66 16.23
N THR A 1022 52.98 -21.64 17.15
CA THR A 1022 53.24 -23.06 16.85
C THR A 1022 52.23 -23.66 15.87
N MET A 1023 51.01 -23.08 15.79
CA MET A 1023 49.97 -23.52 14.87
C MET A 1023 49.95 -22.74 13.56
N TYR A 1024 50.82 -21.74 13.36
CA TYR A 1024 50.80 -20.87 12.18
C TYR A 1024 50.82 -21.67 10.87
N GLU A 1025 51.73 -22.64 10.78
CA GLU A 1025 51.87 -23.50 9.61
C GLU A 1025 50.69 -24.48 9.43
N LYS A 1026 49.89 -24.75 10.46
CA LYS A 1026 48.71 -25.62 10.34
C LYS A 1026 47.51 -24.91 9.72
N PHE A 1027 47.49 -23.59 9.73
CA PHE A 1027 46.40 -22.82 9.15
C PHE A 1027 46.63 -22.53 7.67
N LYS A 1028 45.54 -22.28 6.95
CA LYS A 1028 45.61 -21.92 5.53
C LYS A 1028 46.39 -20.60 5.32
N PRO A 1029 47.37 -20.52 4.39
CA PRO A 1029 48.25 -19.34 4.25
C PRO A 1029 47.52 -18.02 3.99
N ASP A 1030 46.41 -18.01 3.25
CA ASP A 1030 45.60 -16.81 2.98
C ASP A 1030 44.74 -16.35 4.18
N LYS A 1031 44.74 -17.14 5.26
CA LYS A 1031 43.93 -16.90 6.47
C LYS A 1031 44.77 -16.53 7.68
N VAL A 1032 46.09 -16.53 7.62
CA VAL A 1032 46.94 -16.18 8.77
C VAL A 1032 47.89 -15.05 8.48
N PHE A 1033 48.28 -14.34 9.54
CA PHE A 1033 49.28 -13.28 9.47
C PHE A 1033 49.98 -13.10 10.82
N LYS A 1034 51.21 -12.55 10.78
CA LYS A 1034 51.98 -12.16 11.96
C LYS A 1034 51.92 -10.65 12.16
N LYS A 1035 51.73 -10.19 13.39
CA LYS A 1035 51.76 -8.76 13.75
C LYS A 1035 52.30 -8.59 15.17
N GLY A 1036 53.37 -7.83 15.34
CA GLY A 1036 53.97 -7.55 16.65
C GLY A 1036 54.38 -8.81 17.43
N GLY A 1037 55.06 -9.76 16.77
CA GLY A 1037 55.50 -11.02 17.38
C GLY A 1037 54.40 -12.04 17.68
N LYS A 1038 53.13 -11.74 17.38
CA LYS A 1038 51.97 -12.60 17.62
C LYS A 1038 51.35 -13.08 16.32
N CYS A 1039 50.71 -14.24 16.36
CA CYS A 1039 50.08 -14.89 15.22
C CYS A 1039 48.57 -14.80 15.30
N TYR A 1040 47.92 -14.52 14.17
CA TYR A 1040 46.47 -14.31 14.08
C TYR A 1040 45.88 -15.08 12.90
N SER A 1041 44.59 -15.41 13.01
CA SER A 1041 43.82 -16.07 11.95
C SER A 1041 42.55 -15.29 11.63
N ILE A 1042 42.22 -15.16 10.34
CA ILE A 1042 41.06 -14.44 9.80
C ILE A 1042 39.84 -15.35 9.85
N ILE A 1043 38.81 -14.93 10.59
CA ILE A 1043 37.56 -15.69 10.75
C ILE A 1043 36.49 -15.30 9.73
N GLY A 1044 36.46 -14.05 9.27
CA GLY A 1044 35.49 -13.62 8.27
C GLY A 1044 35.09 -12.16 8.34
N ARG A 1045 34.02 -11.80 7.62
CA ARG A 1045 33.47 -10.45 7.55
C ARG A 1045 32.27 -10.31 8.48
N THR A 1046 32.14 -9.19 9.19
CA THR A 1046 30.94 -8.83 9.95
C THR A 1046 29.80 -8.36 9.03
N TYR A 1047 28.60 -8.25 9.58
CA TYR A 1047 27.54 -7.44 8.96
C TYR A 1047 27.87 -5.95 9.02
N ALA A 1048 27.17 -5.19 8.16
CA ALA A 1048 27.42 -3.77 8.02
C ALA A 1048 26.89 -2.98 9.22
N THR A 1049 27.69 -2.04 9.71
CA THR A 1049 27.34 -1.12 10.80
C THR A 1049 27.65 0.32 10.39
N SER A 1050 26.97 1.30 10.98
CA SER A 1050 27.26 2.72 10.80
C SER A 1050 28.45 3.18 11.65
N GLU A 1051 28.84 2.42 12.67
CA GLU A 1051 29.96 2.76 13.53
C GLU A 1051 31.29 2.51 12.82
N LYS A 1052 32.15 3.53 12.73
CA LYS A 1052 33.44 3.50 12.03
C LYS A 1052 34.58 3.04 12.95
N CYS A 1053 35.19 1.90 12.63
CA CYS A 1053 36.37 1.34 13.30
C CYS A 1053 37.61 1.44 12.39
N LYS A 1054 38.79 1.33 12.98
CA LYS A 1054 40.09 1.32 12.28
C LYS A 1054 40.72 -0.08 12.35
N PRO A 1055 41.57 -0.47 11.38
CA PRO A 1055 42.36 -1.69 11.50
C PRO A 1055 43.18 -1.70 12.80
N GLY A 1056 43.06 -2.78 13.58
CA GLY A 1056 43.65 -2.92 14.91
C GLY A 1056 42.67 -2.70 16.07
N ASP A 1057 41.53 -2.03 15.85
CA ASP A 1057 40.50 -1.90 16.88
C ASP A 1057 39.98 -3.29 17.30
N ILE A 1058 39.74 -3.48 18.60
CA ILE A 1058 39.03 -4.65 19.12
C ILE A 1058 37.54 -4.36 19.12
N ILE A 1059 36.78 -5.25 18.50
CA ILE A 1059 35.33 -5.15 18.36
C ILE A 1059 34.68 -6.44 18.88
N THR A 1060 33.52 -6.29 19.51
CA THR A 1060 32.71 -7.43 19.93
C THR A 1060 31.76 -7.79 18.79
N VAL A 1061 31.80 -9.06 18.39
CA VAL A 1061 30.94 -9.62 17.35
C VAL A 1061 30.12 -10.75 17.94
N ARG A 1062 28.87 -10.86 17.50
CA ARG A 1062 27.87 -11.80 17.98
C ARG A 1062 27.51 -12.85 16.92
N PRO A 1063 28.36 -13.85 16.62
CA PRO A 1063 28.00 -14.94 15.71
C PRO A 1063 27.02 -15.94 16.34
N ILE A 1064 26.24 -16.63 15.50
CA ILE A 1064 25.36 -17.70 15.96
C ILE A 1064 26.10 -19.01 16.22
N LYS A 1065 27.16 -19.28 15.43
CA LYS A 1065 28.09 -20.39 15.59
C LYS A 1065 29.39 -20.09 14.85
N ILE A 1066 30.43 -20.86 15.14
CA ILE A 1066 31.68 -20.91 14.38
C ILE A 1066 31.85 -22.33 13.87
N ASP A 1067 32.17 -22.48 12.59
CA ASP A 1067 32.43 -23.76 11.93
C ASP A 1067 33.94 -23.90 11.67
N HIS A 1068 34.47 -25.09 11.96
CA HIS A 1068 35.81 -25.55 11.61
C HIS A 1068 35.81 -26.24 10.24
N PHE A 1069 36.84 -25.96 9.44
CA PHE A 1069 37.09 -26.63 8.18
C PHE A 1069 38.54 -27.09 8.08
N GLU A 1070 38.73 -28.25 7.46
CA GLU A 1070 40.01 -28.86 7.18
C GLU A 1070 40.07 -29.27 5.70
N ASP A 1071 41.15 -28.90 5.02
CA ASP A 1071 41.41 -29.36 3.66
C ASP A 1071 41.97 -30.78 3.69
N LYS A 1072 41.16 -31.75 3.22
CA LYS A 1072 41.52 -33.18 3.19
C LYS A 1072 42.79 -33.49 2.40
N LYS A 1073 43.25 -32.60 1.50
CA LYS A 1073 44.48 -32.81 0.71
C LYS A 1073 45.73 -32.27 1.38
N THR A 1074 45.61 -31.18 2.14
CA THR A 1074 46.76 -30.43 2.67
C THR A 1074 46.83 -30.43 4.20
N GLY A 1075 45.79 -30.92 4.88
CA GLY A 1075 45.67 -30.91 6.35
C GLY A 1075 45.56 -29.50 6.94
N LYS A 1076 45.43 -28.46 6.11
CA LYS A 1076 45.36 -27.07 6.56
C LYS A 1076 43.96 -26.74 7.06
N ILE A 1077 43.88 -26.02 8.18
CA ILE A 1077 42.61 -25.68 8.83
C ILE A 1077 42.26 -24.18 8.72
N TRP A 1078 40.97 -23.87 8.83
CA TRP A 1078 40.47 -22.51 9.02
C TRP A 1078 39.10 -22.50 9.71
N TYR A 1079 38.72 -21.35 10.27
CA TYR A 1079 37.46 -21.15 10.98
C TYR A 1079 36.63 -20.07 10.29
N VAL A 1080 35.31 -20.26 10.28
CA VAL A 1080 34.36 -19.28 9.72
C VAL A 1080 33.19 -19.13 10.66
N TRP A 1081 32.74 -17.89 10.89
CA TRP A 1081 31.54 -17.63 11.68
C TRP A 1081 30.26 -17.52 10.83
N MET A 1082 29.11 -17.78 11.43
CA MET A 1082 27.80 -17.53 10.82
C MET A 1082 27.04 -16.43 11.56
N PHE A 1083 26.28 -15.62 10.83
CA PHE A 1083 25.55 -14.44 11.34
C PHE A 1083 26.38 -13.49 12.23
N PRO A 1084 27.52 -12.96 11.75
CA PRO A 1084 28.44 -12.16 12.56
C PRO A 1084 27.93 -10.72 12.76
N LEU A 1085 27.02 -10.56 13.73
CA LEU A 1085 26.43 -9.28 14.08
C LEU A 1085 27.43 -8.41 14.85
N TYR A 1086 27.67 -7.18 14.40
CA TYR A 1086 28.49 -6.23 15.14
C TYR A 1086 27.76 -5.77 16.42
N ALA A 1087 28.40 -5.91 17.59
CA ALA A 1087 27.82 -5.50 18.87
C ALA A 1087 28.36 -4.14 19.36
N GLY A 1088 29.63 -3.83 19.08
CA GLY A 1088 30.25 -2.56 19.46
C GLY A 1088 31.78 -2.63 19.48
N LYS A 1089 32.43 -1.52 19.78
CA LYS A 1089 33.87 -1.49 20.11
C LYS A 1089 34.11 -1.94 21.54
N HIS A 1090 35.26 -2.59 21.77
CA HIS A 1090 35.71 -2.95 23.10
C HIS A 1090 37.06 -2.26 23.40
N PRO A 1091 37.08 -0.92 23.58
CA PRO A 1091 38.31 -0.14 23.69
C PRO A 1091 39.18 -0.53 24.90
N ALA A 1092 38.59 -1.11 25.94
CA ALA A 1092 39.31 -1.58 27.12
C ALA A 1092 40.18 -2.82 26.84
N LYS A 1093 39.90 -3.58 25.76
CA LYS A 1093 40.62 -4.81 25.43
C LYS A 1093 41.65 -4.51 24.34
N LYS A 1094 42.90 -4.88 24.58
CA LYS A 1094 44.02 -4.59 23.67
C LYS A 1094 44.28 -5.73 22.67
N GLU A 1095 43.70 -6.90 22.89
CA GLU A 1095 43.90 -8.09 22.08
C GLU A 1095 42.61 -8.84 21.81
N PRO A 1096 42.48 -9.50 20.64
CA PRO A 1096 41.34 -10.35 20.36
C PRO A 1096 41.40 -11.66 21.14
N ASP A 1097 40.26 -12.33 21.24
CA ASP A 1097 40.15 -13.64 21.87
C ASP A 1097 41.02 -14.70 21.21
N SER A 1098 41.40 -15.72 21.99
CA SER A 1098 42.24 -16.83 21.54
C SER A 1098 41.46 -17.92 20.80
N LEU A 1099 42.21 -18.82 20.16
CA LEU A 1099 41.68 -20.05 19.58
C LEU A 1099 40.85 -20.89 20.57
N ASP A 1100 41.12 -20.81 21.87
CA ASP A 1100 40.35 -21.56 22.89
C ASP A 1100 38.91 -21.05 23.00
N VAL A 1101 38.72 -19.73 22.93
CA VAL A 1101 37.37 -19.13 22.90
C VAL A 1101 36.65 -19.54 21.61
N VAL A 1102 37.36 -19.55 20.48
CA VAL A 1102 36.82 -20.01 19.20
C VAL A 1102 36.36 -21.47 19.26
N LYS A 1103 37.19 -22.36 19.81
CA LYS A 1103 36.85 -23.78 20.00
C LYS A 1103 35.71 -24.00 20.99
N LYS A 1104 35.61 -23.17 22.05
CA LYS A 1104 34.46 -23.20 22.98
C LYS A 1104 33.16 -22.84 22.26
N ILE A 1105 33.16 -21.80 21.41
CA ILE A 1105 31.98 -21.38 20.64
C ILE A 1105 31.61 -22.43 19.58
N GLU A 1106 32.61 -23.02 18.92
CA GLU A 1106 32.42 -24.14 18.00
C GLU A 1106 31.74 -25.33 18.68
N ALA A 1107 32.25 -25.77 19.83
CA ALA A 1107 31.72 -26.91 20.58
C ALA A 1107 30.26 -26.70 21.06
N VAL A 1108 29.88 -25.45 21.37
CA VAL A 1108 28.50 -25.10 21.76
C VAL A 1108 27.53 -25.11 20.57
N GLY A 1109 28.02 -24.93 19.34
CA GLY A 1109 27.20 -24.96 18.13
C GLY A 1109 26.09 -23.89 18.14
N THR A 1110 24.83 -24.29 17.91
CA THR A 1110 23.67 -23.39 17.91
C THR A 1110 23.03 -23.19 19.30
N GLY A 1111 23.40 -23.97 20.30
CA GLY A 1111 22.89 -23.86 21.68
C GLY A 1111 23.38 -22.61 22.43
N PRO A 1112 22.84 -22.28 23.61
CA PRO A 1112 23.35 -21.19 24.45
C PRO A 1112 24.66 -21.56 25.17
N THR A 1113 25.51 -20.58 25.47
CA THR A 1113 26.70 -20.79 26.35
C THR A 1113 26.29 -20.94 27.82
N LYS A 1114 27.18 -21.45 28.68
CA LYS A 1114 26.93 -21.57 30.14
C LYS A 1114 26.55 -20.23 30.78
N GLU A 1115 27.19 -19.13 30.37
CA GLU A 1115 26.92 -17.77 30.85
C GLU A 1115 25.57 -17.20 30.37
N GLN A 1116 25.03 -17.74 29.28
CA GLN A 1116 23.72 -17.37 28.74
C GLN A 1116 22.56 -18.18 29.33
N ARG A 1117 22.87 -19.26 30.05
CA ARG A 1117 21.89 -19.98 30.85
C ARG A 1117 21.56 -19.09 32.04
N VAL A 1118 20.29 -18.79 32.24
CA VAL A 1118 19.88 -17.94 33.35
C VAL A 1118 20.04 -18.74 34.63
N THR A 1119 21.15 -18.54 35.36
CA THR A 1119 21.24 -18.98 36.75
C THR A 1119 20.20 -18.19 37.53
N LEU A 1120 19.08 -18.82 37.91
CA LEU A 1120 17.97 -18.24 38.67
C LEU A 1120 18.36 -17.92 40.13
N SER A 1121 19.62 -17.57 40.40
CA SER A 1121 20.11 -17.35 41.77
C SER A 1121 19.80 -15.95 42.30
N LYS A 1122 19.40 -15.00 41.44
CA LYS A 1122 19.01 -13.65 41.89
C LYS A 1122 18.13 -12.92 40.88
N LEU A 1123 16.83 -12.85 41.15
CA LEU A 1123 15.86 -11.99 40.47
C LEU A 1123 15.53 -10.83 41.39
N VAL A 1124 16.05 -9.64 41.07
CA VAL A 1124 15.74 -8.40 41.80
C VAL A 1124 14.61 -7.68 41.08
N PHE A 1125 13.42 -7.67 41.69
CA PHE A 1125 12.27 -6.93 41.18
C PHE A 1125 12.26 -5.54 41.82
N LYS A 1126 12.63 -4.51 41.04
CA LYS A 1126 12.47 -3.10 41.45
C LYS A 1126 11.05 -2.65 41.14
N LEU A 1127 10.42 -1.92 42.06
CA LEU A 1127 9.08 -1.40 41.84
C LEU A 1127 9.11 -0.33 40.74
N GLU A 1128 8.19 -0.39 39.77
CA GLU A 1128 8.12 0.63 38.72
C GLU A 1128 7.61 1.97 39.30
N PRO A 1129 8.05 3.15 38.79
CA PRO A 1129 7.61 4.44 39.32
C PRO A 1129 6.10 4.62 39.22
N CYS A 1130 5.44 5.04 40.31
CA CYS A 1130 3.99 5.18 40.38
C CYS A 1130 3.45 6.05 39.23
N PRO A 1131 2.50 5.54 38.40
CA PRO A 1131 1.97 6.27 37.25
C PRO A 1131 0.98 7.37 37.66
N PHE A 1132 0.36 7.24 38.85
CA PHE A 1132 -0.66 8.16 39.36
C PHE A 1132 -0.09 9.35 40.15
N TRP A 1133 1.24 9.49 40.18
CA TRP A 1133 1.95 10.47 41.01
C TRP A 1133 1.52 11.94 40.78
N ASN A 1134 0.95 12.28 39.63
CA ASN A 1134 0.57 13.66 39.30
C ASN A 1134 -0.96 13.93 39.41
N ASP A 1135 -1.79 12.92 39.70
CA ASP A 1135 -3.24 13.10 39.86
C ASP A 1135 -3.58 13.40 41.33
N GLU A 1136 -4.12 14.60 41.59
CA GLU A 1136 -4.48 15.10 42.92
C GLU A 1136 -5.58 14.31 43.60
N ARG A 1137 -6.41 13.60 42.82
CA ARG A 1137 -7.54 12.81 43.34
C ARG A 1137 -7.12 11.41 43.79
N ILE A 1138 -5.95 10.94 43.31
CA ILE A 1138 -5.50 9.55 43.47
C ILE A 1138 -4.21 9.47 44.30
N CYS A 1139 -3.31 10.46 44.19
CA CYS A 1139 -2.05 10.46 44.93
C CYS A 1139 -2.19 11.18 46.28
N PRO A 1140 -2.22 10.45 47.41
CA PRO A 1140 -2.43 11.07 48.72
C PRO A 1140 -1.20 11.83 49.24
N PHE A 1141 -0.08 11.81 48.52
CA PHE A 1141 1.12 12.57 48.86
C PHE A 1141 1.18 13.97 48.25
N LYS A 1142 0.18 14.35 47.44
CA LYS A 1142 0.13 15.69 46.83
C LYS A 1142 -0.34 16.78 47.82
N THR A 1143 -0.92 16.42 48.98
CA THR A 1143 -1.47 17.37 49.98
C THR A 1143 -1.28 17.02 51.49
N ARG A 1144 -0.26 16.21 51.86
CA ARG A 1144 0.24 15.90 53.24
C ARG A 1144 -0.61 14.98 54.17
N PHE A 1145 0.17 14.11 54.86
CA PHE A 1145 -0.02 13.07 55.91
C PHE A 1145 -1.36 12.85 56.65
N PHE A 1146 -1.81 11.57 56.75
CA PHE A 1146 -2.17 10.83 58.00
C PHE A 1146 -2.70 9.38 57.70
N ILE A 1147 -2.30 8.35 58.47
CA ILE A 1147 -2.67 6.90 58.30
C ILE A 1147 -3.52 6.43 59.51
N PRO A 1148 -4.49 5.49 59.34
CA PRO A 1148 -4.35 4.19 60.03
C PRO A 1148 -4.64 2.94 59.15
N ARG A 1149 -4.15 1.80 59.67
CA ARG A 1149 -3.90 0.48 59.06
C ARG A 1149 -5.13 -0.46 59.02
N ASP A 1150 -5.09 -1.45 58.11
CA ASP A 1150 -5.01 -2.92 58.40
C ASP A 1150 -5.69 -3.87 57.38
N LYS A 1151 -4.91 -4.93 57.03
CA LYS A 1151 -5.25 -6.36 56.72
C LYS A 1151 -6.20 -6.71 55.55
N GLU A 1152 -6.04 -7.76 54.72
CA GLU A 1152 -5.22 -8.99 54.59
C GLU A 1152 -5.39 -9.49 53.11
N LYS A 1153 -4.37 -9.90 52.32
CA LYS A 1153 -3.77 -11.27 52.09
C LYS A 1153 -4.78 -12.39 51.78
N LYS A 1154 -4.58 -13.41 50.92
CA LYS A 1154 -3.53 -13.98 50.01
C LYS A 1154 -4.28 -15.07 49.15
N GLU A 1155 -3.77 -15.74 48.10
CA GLU A 1155 -2.76 -16.83 48.06
C GLU A 1155 -2.45 -17.29 46.62
N LEU A 1156 -1.21 -17.74 46.36
CA LEU A 1156 -0.85 -18.92 45.54
C LEU A 1156 0.66 -19.23 45.63
N SER A 1157 0.98 -20.50 45.34
CA SER A 1157 2.02 -21.35 45.94
C SER A 1157 3.41 -21.41 45.25
N GLU A 1158 4.29 -22.18 45.91
CA GLU A 1158 5.77 -22.29 45.91
C GLU A 1158 6.39 -22.94 44.63
N LYS A 1159 7.70 -22.98 44.31
CA LYS A 1159 9.00 -22.95 45.03
C LYS A 1159 10.07 -22.06 44.34
N ILE A 1160 10.81 -21.21 45.07
CA ILE A 1160 12.11 -20.58 44.69
C ILE A 1160 12.94 -20.40 45.98
N ASP A 1161 14.24 -20.67 45.94
CA ASP A 1161 15.12 -20.63 47.13
C ASP A 1161 15.39 -19.23 47.71
N LYS A 1162 15.42 -18.17 46.90
CA LYS A 1162 15.50 -16.76 47.35
C LYS A 1162 14.89 -15.79 46.34
N ILE A 1163 13.96 -14.94 46.79
CA ILE A 1163 13.44 -13.80 46.01
C ILE A 1163 13.78 -12.50 46.76
N GLU A 1164 14.37 -11.54 46.05
CA GLU A 1164 14.62 -10.19 46.53
C GLU A 1164 13.62 -9.22 45.88
N ILE A 1165 12.63 -8.76 46.66
CA ILE A 1165 11.64 -7.79 46.22
C ILE A 1165 11.93 -6.46 46.90
N GLU A 1166 12.07 -5.40 46.11
CA GLU A 1166 12.09 -4.04 46.65
C GLU A 1166 10.70 -3.74 47.24
N TYR A 1167 10.64 -3.52 48.54
CA TYR A 1167 9.41 -3.25 49.25
C TYR A 1167 9.56 -1.95 50.03
N LEU A 1168 8.42 -1.34 50.35
CA LEU A 1168 8.39 -0.15 51.17
C LEU A 1168 8.72 -0.54 52.63
N LYS A 1169 9.90 -0.13 53.10
CA LYS A 1169 10.45 -0.42 54.42
C LYS A 1169 9.64 0.20 55.55
N PHE A 1170 9.14 1.42 55.32
CA PHE A 1170 8.42 2.19 56.33
C PHE A 1170 7.00 2.49 55.83
N PRO A 1171 5.96 2.26 56.65
CA PRO A 1171 4.57 2.46 56.23
C PRO A 1171 4.31 3.93 55.87
N ILE A 1172 3.70 4.15 54.71
CA ILE A 1172 3.29 5.47 54.24
C ILE A 1172 1.86 5.41 53.69
N VAL A 1173 1.15 6.55 53.67
CA VAL A 1173 -0.31 6.61 53.47
C VAL A 1173 -0.82 6.07 52.11
N CYS A 1174 0.04 6.04 51.09
CA CYS A 1174 -0.36 5.59 49.77
C CYS A 1174 -0.33 4.07 49.66
N ARG A 1175 -1.50 3.46 49.47
CA ARG A 1175 -1.66 2.03 49.24
C ARG A 1175 -0.92 1.52 48.01
N PHE A 1176 -0.72 2.39 47.00
CA PHE A 1176 0.05 2.06 45.79
C PHE A 1176 1.57 2.03 46.02
N ALA A 1177 2.09 2.57 47.12
CA ALA A 1177 3.53 2.64 47.36
C ALA A 1177 4.20 1.28 47.66
N ASN A 1178 3.39 0.24 47.93
CA ASN A 1178 3.81 -1.16 48.04
C ASN A 1178 3.79 -1.90 46.69
N VAL A 1179 3.15 -1.34 45.67
CA VAL A 1179 2.97 -1.94 44.32
C VAL A 1179 3.80 -1.20 43.28
N TYR A 1180 4.02 0.10 43.47
CA TYR A 1180 4.82 0.98 42.63
C TYR A 1180 5.75 1.85 43.48
N ARG A 1181 6.92 2.20 42.96
CA ARG A 1181 7.87 3.08 43.64
C ARG A 1181 7.35 4.52 43.66
N CYS A 1182 7.15 5.08 44.85
CA CYS A 1182 6.66 6.44 45.00
C CYS A 1182 7.73 7.45 44.57
N ARG A 1183 7.35 8.42 43.73
CA ARG A 1183 8.27 9.47 43.24
C ARG A 1183 8.57 10.56 44.27
N PHE A 1184 7.70 10.73 45.27
CA PHE A 1184 7.82 11.76 46.30
C PHE A 1184 8.60 11.30 47.53
N VAL A 1185 9.00 10.02 47.58
CA VAL A 1185 9.58 9.40 48.77
C VAL A 1185 11.01 9.00 48.44
N LYS A 1186 11.94 9.34 49.34
CA LYS A 1186 13.38 9.13 49.12
C LYS A 1186 13.73 7.64 49.08
N PRO A 1187 14.79 7.24 48.34
CA PRO A 1187 15.16 5.83 48.17
C PRO A 1187 15.29 5.01 49.46
N TYR A 1188 15.70 5.61 50.58
CA TYR A 1188 15.87 4.91 51.87
C TYR A 1188 14.55 4.43 52.51
N TYR A 1189 13.39 4.87 52.01
CA TYR A 1189 12.09 4.32 52.42
C TYR A 1189 11.79 2.96 51.80
N TYR A 1190 12.60 2.52 50.85
CA TYR A 1190 12.50 1.23 50.21
C TYR A 1190 13.70 0.38 50.64
N ASP A 1191 13.44 -0.86 50.99
CA ASP A 1191 14.48 -1.85 51.27
C ASP A 1191 14.26 -3.07 50.38
N ILE A 1192 15.24 -3.97 50.38
CA ILE A 1192 15.13 -5.24 49.68
C ILE A 1192 14.85 -6.31 50.73
N LYS A 1193 13.67 -6.95 50.66
CA LYS A 1193 13.37 -8.08 51.54
C LYS A 1193 13.86 -9.35 50.88
N GLU A 1194 14.74 -10.06 51.55
CA GLU A 1194 15.06 -11.45 51.24
C GLU A 1194 13.98 -12.35 51.86
N PHE A 1195 13.29 -13.12 51.03
CA PHE A 1195 12.43 -14.20 51.52
C PHE A 1195 13.19 -15.53 51.38
N LYS A 1196 13.52 -16.16 52.52
CA LYS A 1196 13.79 -17.59 52.61
C LYS A 1196 12.52 -18.28 53.11
N VAL A 1197 12.08 -19.33 52.44
CA VAL A 1197 10.91 -20.12 52.85
C VAL A 1197 11.45 -21.41 53.48
N LYS A 1198 11.00 -21.74 54.70
CA LYS A 1198 11.23 -23.05 55.33
C LYS A 1198 10.09 -24.00 54.93
N GLU A 1199 10.41 -25.28 54.72
CA GLU A 1199 9.41 -26.32 54.45
C GLU A 1199 8.65 -26.65 55.75
N ILE A 1200 7.32 -26.79 55.62
CA ILE A 1200 6.41 -27.25 56.66
C ILE A 1200 5.64 -28.41 56.02
N ASP A 1201 5.47 -29.49 56.76
CA ASP A 1201 4.73 -30.67 56.30
C ASP A 1201 3.25 -30.30 56.04
N GLU A 1202 2.75 -30.58 54.83
CA GLU A 1202 1.41 -30.14 54.39
C GLU A 1202 0.26 -30.92 55.05
N ASP A 1203 0.52 -32.08 55.64
CA ASP A 1203 -0.51 -32.89 56.30
C ASP A 1203 -0.63 -32.58 57.80
N THR A 1204 0.43 -32.06 58.43
CA THR A 1204 0.47 -31.83 59.89
C THR A 1204 0.68 -30.38 60.30
N GLY A 1205 1.27 -29.54 59.46
CA GLY A 1205 1.52 -28.13 59.76
C GLY A 1205 2.67 -27.87 60.76
N GLU A 1206 3.47 -28.88 61.11
CA GLU A 1206 4.65 -28.73 61.98
C GLU A 1206 5.95 -28.56 61.16
N GLU A 1207 6.90 -27.78 61.70
CA GLU A 1207 8.22 -27.59 61.08
C GLU A 1207 9.02 -28.91 61.12
N ILE A 1208 9.45 -29.41 59.96
CA ILE A 1208 10.36 -30.55 59.91
C ILE A 1208 11.76 -30.05 60.31
N GLU A 1209 12.21 -30.42 61.51
CA GLU A 1209 13.62 -30.26 61.89
C GLU A 1209 14.45 -31.40 61.26
N ASP A 1210 15.38 -31.01 60.39
CA ASP A 1210 16.40 -31.89 59.82
C ASP A 1210 17.17 -32.60 60.95
N ASN A 1211 17.00 -33.93 61.04
CA ASN A 1211 18.00 -34.78 61.68
C ASN A 1211 18.72 -35.60 60.60
N SER A 1212 20.01 -35.30 60.48
CA SER A 1212 21.12 -35.88 59.69
C SER A 1212 21.25 -35.54 58.22
#